data_AF-A0A7V1JKS3-F1
#
_entry.id   AF-A0A7V1JKS3-F1
#
_cell.length_a   1.000
_cell.length_b   1.000
_cell.length_c   1.000
_cell.angle_alpha   90.00
_cell.angle_beta   90.00
_cell.angle_gamma   90.00
#
_symmetry.space_group_name_H-M   'P 1'
#
loop_
_entity.id
_entity.type
_entity.pdbx_description
1 polymer ?
#
loop_
_entity_poly.entity_id
_entity_poly.type
_entity_poly.pdbx_seq_one_letter_code
_entity_poly.pdbx_strand_id
1 'polypeptide(L)'
;MNRLFAKSCEKMDEVADESVDLVVTSPPYWNAIDYEQHVADSEAWYRTRRGEPYEEYLDWLKVCFREVFRTQKPGGFCAVVIGTVLFNGRQYPVPQHLVVLMEEIGYEYHQEIVWHKVTGGVKRAGVTIQHPYPGYYHPNIMSESILIFRKPGPKIYKARSQVEKEANRINIDAIFTREIANNVWHIAPVPPNYLPHPCPFPEEIPYRLILLYSYAGDLVLDPFLGIGTTAKVAKALGRRYVGYDIQKKYVDIARRRLDESLHLREQLIARFDKLPVQDRQFVEHLYRQRAEARQLAFVGLGDRESSAEYATKQQEERQMDYEALAKKAPWLRECGHKMIISPDLDGILSGALLTWLWNWEIVGFYDTEKVWVLSNHRDFLSGRYIFIDHDIYWHNIRSIGHHMLQFSRTIPIPGHTGPDAQSVNPNLIRGFNCEEHFDRKYPFATIHFLLCCYNAWGDLEGYRIPRDFLPLLLHADSSLKNAAVYQNNAIDWLDWLGSKQVNRESPIYPLCSILYHTPPRRLLEWGALLGNKLVEIGFGRTSQCTISDPTHKRRWKKFRELFEWIGQISGWTFDWPDFPTREVECFDLGKPLRLPATPDGFEAMIAEGPFSFAIISRDKRKENGGVRYTLLPDAIDHSSL
;
A
#
# COMPACT_ATOMS: atom_id res chain seq x y z
N MET A 1 -15.83 28.97 -41.89
CA MET A 1 -16.08 30.22 -41.15
C MET A 1 -14.99 30.34 -40.09
N ASN A 2 -14.19 31.42 -40.10
CA ASN A 2 -13.14 31.72 -39.12
C ASN A 2 -13.35 33.16 -38.64
N ARG A 3 -14.32 33.39 -37.74
CA ARG A 3 -14.81 34.74 -37.42
C ARG A 3 -15.08 34.94 -35.93
N LEU A 4 -14.72 36.12 -35.41
CA LEU A 4 -15.01 36.55 -34.05
C LEU A 4 -15.85 37.82 -34.08
N PHE A 5 -17.00 37.82 -33.39
CA PHE A 5 -17.97 38.90 -33.39
C PHE A 5 -18.03 39.59 -32.02
N ALA A 6 -18.05 40.93 -32.06
CA ALA A 6 -18.36 41.76 -30.89
C ALA A 6 -19.88 42.00 -30.83
N LYS A 7 -20.65 40.94 -30.50
CA LYS A 7 -22.12 40.89 -30.53
C LYS A 7 -22.64 39.93 -29.45
N SER A 8 -23.91 40.08 -29.07
CA SER A 8 -24.61 39.09 -28.24
C SER A 8 -24.78 37.77 -29.00
N CYS A 9 -24.69 36.65 -28.27
CA CYS A 9 -24.94 35.31 -28.77
C CYS A 9 -26.41 34.88 -28.66
N GLU A 10 -27.29 35.73 -28.11
CA GLU A 10 -28.75 35.51 -28.08
C GLU A 10 -29.35 35.38 -29.48
N LYS A 11 -28.67 35.94 -30.48
CA LYS A 11 -29.01 35.81 -31.90
C LYS A 11 -27.76 35.80 -32.76
N MET A 12 -27.49 34.67 -33.40
CA MET A 12 -26.32 34.40 -34.24
C MET A 12 -26.72 34.27 -35.72
N ASP A 13 -27.28 35.35 -36.28
CA ASP A 13 -27.78 35.40 -37.67
C ASP A 13 -26.69 35.07 -38.72
N GLU A 14 -25.41 35.24 -38.37
CA GLU A 14 -24.28 34.90 -39.25
C GLU A 14 -23.92 33.41 -39.28
N VAL A 15 -24.51 32.61 -38.39
CA VAL A 15 -24.28 31.16 -38.29
C VAL A 15 -25.54 30.44 -38.74
N ALA A 16 -25.42 29.68 -39.83
CA ALA A 16 -26.52 28.89 -40.35
C ALA A 16 -26.95 27.80 -39.37
N ASP A 17 -28.23 27.42 -39.43
CA ASP A 17 -28.78 26.26 -38.73
C ASP A 17 -27.92 25.03 -38.99
N GLU A 18 -27.73 24.21 -37.95
CA GLU A 18 -27.07 22.89 -38.05
C GLU A 18 -25.73 22.91 -38.81
N SER A 19 -24.91 23.93 -38.55
CA SER A 19 -23.61 24.13 -39.21
C SER A 19 -22.41 23.95 -38.27
N VAL A 20 -22.61 24.03 -36.96
CA VAL A 20 -21.59 23.88 -35.92
C VAL A 20 -21.45 22.42 -35.50
N ASP A 21 -20.21 21.93 -35.44
CA ASP A 21 -19.90 20.53 -35.12
C ASP A 21 -19.68 20.31 -33.61
N LEU A 22 -19.07 21.29 -32.93
CA LEU A 22 -18.73 21.26 -31.51
C LEU A 22 -18.89 22.64 -30.88
N VAL A 23 -19.44 22.70 -29.67
CA VAL A 23 -19.45 23.91 -28.83
C VAL A 23 -18.56 23.68 -27.62
N VAL A 24 -17.67 24.61 -27.32
CA VAL A 24 -16.86 24.61 -26.08
C VAL A 24 -16.89 26.01 -25.50
N THR A 25 -17.42 26.16 -24.29
CA THR A 25 -17.67 27.49 -23.73
C THR A 25 -17.76 27.52 -22.22
N SER A 26 -17.82 28.73 -21.67
CA SER A 26 -18.03 29.01 -20.25
C SER A 26 -18.88 30.27 -20.11
N PRO A 27 -20.20 30.15 -19.83
CA PRO A 27 -21.05 31.33 -19.64
C PRO A 27 -20.58 32.17 -18.45
N PRO A 28 -20.92 33.47 -18.41
CA PRO A 28 -20.75 34.27 -17.19
C PRO A 28 -21.61 33.68 -16.07
N TYR A 29 -21.01 33.41 -14.91
CA TYR A 29 -21.77 32.87 -13.78
C TYR A 29 -22.52 34.01 -13.09
N TRP A 30 -23.87 33.95 -13.11
CA TRP A 30 -24.83 34.92 -12.55
C TRP A 30 -24.25 36.24 -12.03
N ASN A 31 -23.72 36.25 -10.81
CA ASN A 31 -23.20 37.45 -10.15
C ASN A 31 -21.70 37.37 -9.80
N ALA A 32 -20.96 36.39 -10.32
CA ALA A 32 -19.58 36.16 -9.91
C ALA A 32 -18.65 37.32 -10.29
N ILE A 33 -18.84 37.93 -11.46
CA ILE A 33 -17.94 38.93 -12.06
C ILE A 33 -18.74 40.02 -12.79
N ASP A 34 -18.38 41.27 -12.57
CA ASP A 34 -18.81 42.42 -13.37
C ASP A 34 -17.76 42.72 -14.47
N TYR A 35 -18.04 42.28 -15.70
CA TYR A 35 -17.11 42.41 -16.81
C TYR A 35 -17.01 43.83 -17.37
N GLU A 36 -18.07 44.64 -17.25
CA GLU A 36 -18.06 46.04 -17.68
C GLU A 36 -17.14 46.85 -16.77
N GLN A 37 -17.27 46.65 -15.45
CA GLN A 37 -16.40 47.29 -14.47
C GLN A 37 -14.94 46.87 -14.65
N HIS A 38 -14.67 45.58 -14.86
CA HIS A 38 -13.30 45.11 -15.14
C HIS A 38 -12.71 45.70 -16.44
N VAL A 39 -13.52 45.85 -17.50
CA VAL A 39 -13.06 46.45 -18.76
C VAL A 39 -12.70 47.92 -18.57
N ALA A 40 -13.46 48.65 -17.74
CA ALA A 40 -13.26 50.04 -17.41
C ALA A 40 -12.06 50.27 -16.47
N ASP A 41 -11.94 49.48 -15.40
CA ASP A 41 -10.87 49.52 -14.42
C ASP A 41 -10.59 48.10 -13.86
N SER A 42 -9.46 47.51 -14.27
CA SER A 42 -9.07 46.16 -13.84
C SER A 42 -8.58 46.10 -12.39
N GLU A 43 -8.26 47.24 -11.76
CA GLU A 43 -7.83 47.33 -10.36
C GLU A 43 -9.02 47.52 -9.38
N ALA A 44 -10.20 47.86 -9.89
CA ALA A 44 -11.41 48.02 -9.10
C ALA A 44 -11.95 46.68 -8.55
N TRP A 45 -12.74 46.72 -7.48
CA TRP A 45 -13.45 45.54 -7.00
C TRP A 45 -14.65 45.20 -7.91
N TYR A 46 -14.42 44.31 -8.88
CA TYR A 46 -15.42 43.85 -9.87
C TYR A 46 -16.06 42.49 -9.52
N ARG A 47 -15.77 41.95 -8.32
CA ARG A 47 -16.36 40.68 -7.86
C ARG A 47 -17.71 41.00 -7.21
N THR A 48 -18.78 40.37 -7.68
CA THR A 48 -20.19 40.65 -7.33
C THR A 48 -20.83 41.74 -8.19
N ARG A 49 -21.53 41.33 -9.25
CA ARG A 49 -22.49 42.21 -9.94
C ARG A 49 -23.65 42.51 -8.98
N ARG A 50 -24.23 43.72 -8.99
CA ARG A 50 -25.60 43.93 -8.49
C ARG A 50 -26.53 43.16 -9.45
N GLY A 51 -26.82 41.90 -9.15
CA GLY A 51 -27.47 40.98 -10.07
C GLY A 51 -29.00 41.08 -10.08
N GLU A 52 -29.57 40.92 -11.27
CA GLU A 52 -30.97 40.55 -11.50
C GLU A 52 -31.32 39.23 -10.79
N PRO A 53 -32.61 38.92 -10.53
CA PRO A 53 -33.03 37.65 -9.94
C PRO A 53 -32.38 36.42 -10.59
N TYR A 54 -32.11 35.38 -9.80
CA TYR A 54 -31.40 34.18 -10.28
C TYR A 54 -32.18 33.46 -11.39
N GLU A 55 -33.50 33.51 -11.33
CA GLU A 55 -34.43 32.96 -12.31
C GLU A 55 -34.30 33.68 -13.67
N GLU A 56 -34.16 35.00 -13.68
CA GLU A 56 -33.96 35.78 -14.92
C GLU A 56 -32.62 35.41 -15.59
N TYR A 57 -31.58 35.13 -14.79
CA TYR A 57 -30.32 34.61 -15.31
C TYR A 57 -30.48 33.23 -15.97
N LEU A 58 -31.28 32.32 -15.39
CA LEU A 58 -31.56 31.03 -16.00
C LEU A 58 -32.37 31.18 -17.29
N ASP A 59 -33.36 32.08 -17.33
CA ASP A 59 -34.11 32.38 -18.54
C ASP A 59 -33.22 32.94 -19.65
N TRP A 60 -32.29 33.83 -19.30
CA TRP A 60 -31.30 34.35 -20.24
C TRP A 60 -30.36 33.26 -20.79
N LEU A 61 -29.86 32.37 -19.92
CA LEU A 61 -29.09 31.20 -20.38
C LEU A 61 -29.90 30.33 -21.34
N LYS A 62 -31.21 30.16 -21.08
CA LYS A 62 -32.11 29.39 -21.93
C LYS A 62 -32.25 30.00 -23.32
N VAL A 63 -32.33 31.33 -23.41
CA VAL A 63 -32.33 32.04 -24.71
C VAL A 63 -31.01 31.78 -25.46
N CYS A 64 -29.87 31.98 -24.80
CA CYS A 64 -28.56 31.78 -25.41
C CYS A 64 -28.38 30.34 -25.92
N PHE A 65 -28.67 29.34 -25.08
CA PHE A 65 -28.45 27.93 -25.45
C PHE A 65 -29.47 27.39 -26.44
N ARG A 66 -30.68 27.99 -26.57
CA ARG A 66 -31.60 27.69 -27.68
C ARG A 66 -31.00 28.10 -29.02
N GLU A 67 -30.37 29.27 -29.06
CA GLU A 67 -29.70 29.73 -30.26
C GLU A 67 -28.47 28.87 -30.59
N VAL A 68 -27.71 28.45 -29.58
CA VAL A 68 -26.64 27.46 -29.75
C VAL A 68 -27.20 26.14 -30.32
N PHE A 69 -28.31 25.63 -29.77
CA PHE A 69 -28.96 24.41 -30.24
C PHE A 69 -29.42 24.49 -31.70
N ARG A 70 -29.93 25.65 -32.15
CA ARG A 70 -30.27 25.91 -33.57
C ARG A 70 -29.04 25.72 -34.46
N THR A 71 -27.92 26.32 -34.09
CA THR A 71 -26.69 26.29 -34.91
C THR A 71 -25.98 24.93 -34.91
N GLN A 72 -26.17 24.11 -33.88
CA GLN A 72 -25.44 22.85 -33.72
C GLN A 72 -26.01 21.72 -34.58
N LYS A 73 -25.14 20.93 -35.21
CA LYS A 73 -25.52 19.75 -36.01
C LYS A 73 -26.12 18.64 -35.14
N PRO A 74 -27.08 17.85 -35.68
CA PRO A 74 -27.53 16.63 -35.05
C PRO A 74 -26.37 15.70 -34.71
N GLY A 75 -26.35 15.20 -33.47
CA GLY A 75 -25.30 14.33 -32.97
C GLY A 75 -24.03 15.01 -32.44
N GLY A 76 -23.86 16.31 -32.71
CA GLY A 76 -22.73 17.12 -32.22
C GLY A 76 -22.75 17.33 -30.70
N PHE A 77 -21.61 17.70 -30.13
CA PHE A 77 -21.42 17.87 -28.69
C PHE A 77 -21.38 19.34 -28.28
N CYS A 78 -21.89 19.62 -27.07
CA CYS A 78 -21.80 20.92 -26.42
C CYS A 78 -21.17 20.74 -25.03
N ALA A 79 -19.99 21.32 -24.83
CA ALA A 79 -19.24 21.26 -23.58
C ALA A 79 -19.28 22.63 -22.89
N VAL A 80 -19.80 22.66 -21.66
CA VAL A 80 -19.99 23.88 -20.88
C VAL A 80 -19.23 23.79 -19.56
N VAL A 81 -18.25 24.66 -19.37
CA VAL A 81 -17.56 24.85 -18.09
C VAL A 81 -18.43 25.72 -17.19
N ILE A 82 -18.80 25.22 -16.01
CA ILE A 82 -19.67 25.92 -15.07
C ILE A 82 -19.39 25.53 -13.61
N GLY A 83 -19.44 26.50 -12.71
CA GLY A 83 -19.22 26.31 -11.27
C GLY A 83 -20.44 26.63 -10.41
N THR A 84 -20.40 26.22 -9.14
CA THR A 84 -21.40 26.67 -8.15
C THR A 84 -21.16 28.13 -7.78
N VAL A 85 -22.24 28.83 -7.44
CA VAL A 85 -22.20 30.26 -7.07
C VAL A 85 -22.53 30.40 -5.59
N LEU A 86 -21.78 31.25 -4.88
CA LEU A 86 -22.06 31.63 -3.50
C LEU A 86 -22.53 33.09 -3.49
N PHE A 87 -23.74 33.33 -3.01
CA PHE A 87 -24.28 34.68 -2.87
C PHE A 87 -25.02 34.84 -1.54
N ASN A 88 -24.69 35.89 -0.78
CA ASN A 88 -25.27 36.19 0.53
C ASN A 88 -25.37 34.97 1.46
N GLY A 89 -24.30 34.16 1.52
CA GLY A 89 -24.22 32.97 2.35
C GLY A 89 -24.95 31.72 1.81
N ARG A 90 -25.73 31.85 0.73
CA ARG A 90 -26.42 30.74 0.06
C ARG A 90 -25.62 30.22 -1.13
N GLN A 91 -25.49 28.89 -1.22
CA GLN A 91 -24.97 28.23 -2.41
C GLN A 91 -26.08 28.00 -3.43
N TYR A 92 -25.77 28.28 -4.70
CA TYR A 92 -26.63 28.06 -5.84
C TYR A 92 -26.03 26.94 -6.72
N PRO A 93 -26.79 25.85 -6.96
CA PRO A 93 -26.35 24.70 -7.74
C PRO A 93 -26.53 24.96 -9.24
N VAL A 94 -25.84 25.99 -9.76
CA VAL A 94 -25.95 26.40 -11.17
C VAL A 94 -25.68 25.28 -12.16
N PRO A 95 -24.66 24.41 -11.98
CA PRO A 95 -24.42 23.29 -12.88
C PRO A 95 -25.64 22.36 -12.98
N GLN A 96 -26.31 22.07 -11.86
CA GLN A 96 -27.47 21.19 -11.81
C GLN A 96 -28.70 21.82 -12.49
N HIS A 97 -28.93 23.11 -12.29
CA HIS A 97 -30.02 23.82 -12.97
C HIS A 97 -29.76 23.92 -14.47
N LEU A 98 -28.50 24.07 -14.89
CA LEU A 98 -28.13 24.08 -16.30
C LEU A 98 -28.44 22.73 -16.97
N VAL A 99 -28.21 21.59 -16.30
CA VAL A 99 -28.58 20.27 -16.86
C VAL A 99 -30.06 20.23 -17.21
N VAL A 100 -30.94 20.59 -16.26
CA VAL A 100 -32.39 20.60 -16.47
C VAL A 100 -32.77 21.52 -17.64
N LEU A 101 -32.21 22.73 -17.67
CA LEU A 101 -32.46 23.71 -18.72
C LEU A 101 -32.04 23.19 -20.10
N MET A 102 -30.87 22.56 -20.21
CA MET A 102 -30.35 22.02 -21.47
C MET A 102 -31.23 20.86 -21.98
N GLU A 103 -31.71 19.99 -21.09
CA GLU A 103 -32.65 18.92 -21.44
C GLU A 103 -34.00 19.48 -21.92
N GLU A 104 -34.51 20.54 -21.31
CA GLU A 104 -35.73 21.24 -21.76
C GLU A 104 -35.58 21.89 -23.15
N ILE A 105 -34.37 22.28 -23.53
CA ILE A 105 -34.07 22.79 -24.89
C ILE A 105 -34.07 21.64 -25.92
N GLY A 106 -33.82 20.41 -25.48
CA GLY A 106 -33.76 19.21 -26.32
C GLY A 106 -32.39 18.58 -26.44
N TYR A 107 -31.41 18.99 -25.63
CA TYR A 107 -30.14 18.27 -25.51
C TYR A 107 -30.31 16.97 -24.71
N GLU A 108 -29.48 15.97 -25.01
CA GLU A 108 -29.26 14.81 -24.15
C GLU A 108 -28.07 15.10 -23.23
N TYR A 109 -28.23 14.91 -21.91
CA TYR A 109 -27.09 14.87 -21.01
C TYR A 109 -26.20 13.67 -21.36
N HIS A 110 -24.91 13.93 -21.58
CA HIS A 110 -23.95 12.89 -21.95
C HIS A 110 -23.12 12.44 -20.75
N GLN A 111 -22.42 13.38 -20.09
CA GLN A 111 -21.58 13.11 -18.91
C GLN A 111 -21.09 14.41 -18.27
N GLU A 112 -20.52 14.28 -17.07
CA GLU A 112 -19.79 15.35 -16.37
C GLU A 112 -18.31 14.97 -16.27
N ILE A 113 -17.46 15.95 -16.53
CA ILE A 113 -16.04 15.90 -16.18
C ILE A 113 -15.80 16.93 -15.07
N VAL A 114 -15.23 16.51 -13.95
CA VAL A 114 -14.87 17.39 -12.84
C VAL A 114 -13.51 18.01 -13.12
N TRP A 115 -13.46 19.32 -13.34
CA TRP A 115 -12.21 20.06 -13.41
C TRP A 115 -11.71 20.33 -11.99
N HIS A 116 -10.68 19.58 -11.57
CA HIS A 116 -9.95 19.83 -10.33
C HIS A 116 -8.81 20.82 -10.58
N LYS A 117 -8.87 21.97 -9.91
CA LYS A 117 -8.00 23.12 -10.17
C LYS A 117 -6.58 23.00 -9.63
N VAL A 118 -6.25 21.96 -8.85
CA VAL A 118 -4.93 21.58 -8.29
C VAL A 118 -4.12 22.62 -7.50
N THR A 119 -4.00 23.86 -7.96
CA THR A 119 -3.16 24.93 -7.40
C THR A 119 -3.95 26.19 -7.02
N GLY A 120 -5.26 26.24 -7.25
CA GLY A 120 -6.06 27.43 -6.99
C GLY A 120 -7.53 27.12 -6.70
N GLY A 121 -8.15 27.88 -5.80
CA GLY A 121 -9.56 27.73 -5.44
C GLY A 121 -9.99 28.74 -4.38
N VAL A 122 -11.30 28.80 -4.11
CA VAL A 122 -11.83 29.73 -3.10
C VAL A 122 -11.53 29.18 -1.72
N LYS A 123 -10.70 29.90 -0.95
CA LYS A 123 -10.33 29.53 0.42
C LYS A 123 -11.50 29.81 1.36
N ARG A 124 -12.14 28.75 1.85
CA ARG A 124 -13.30 28.81 2.76
C ARG A 124 -13.08 28.06 4.07
N ALA A 125 -12.16 27.10 4.09
CA ALA A 125 -11.81 26.33 5.27
C ALA A 125 -11.28 27.20 6.42
N GLY A 126 -10.87 28.45 6.14
CA GLY A 126 -10.48 29.42 7.17
C GLY A 126 -11.53 29.62 8.26
N VAL A 127 -12.83 29.61 7.93
CA VAL A 127 -13.91 29.70 8.93
C VAL A 127 -13.92 28.48 9.83
N THR A 128 -13.77 27.28 9.26
CA THR A 128 -13.69 26.02 10.02
C THR A 128 -12.43 25.95 10.89
N ILE A 129 -11.32 26.49 10.41
CA ILE A 129 -10.05 26.55 11.17
C ILE A 129 -10.20 27.50 12.37
N GLN A 130 -10.87 28.65 12.18
CA GLN A 130 -11.14 29.61 13.25
C GLN A 130 -12.19 29.08 14.26
N HIS A 131 -13.15 28.29 13.77
CA HIS A 131 -14.25 27.74 14.55
C HIS A 131 -14.38 26.23 14.31
N PRO A 132 -13.58 25.38 15.00
CA PRO A 132 -13.50 23.93 14.74
C PRO A 132 -14.64 23.16 15.40
N TYR A 133 -15.87 23.62 15.21
CA TYR A 133 -17.10 23.05 15.77
C TYR A 133 -18.08 22.61 14.67
N PRO A 134 -18.93 21.60 14.92
CA PRO A 134 -20.00 21.23 14.01
C PRO A 134 -20.85 22.45 13.61
N GLY A 135 -21.17 22.57 12.32
CA GLY A 135 -21.89 23.72 11.76
C GLY A 135 -21.01 24.77 11.08
N TYR A 136 -19.70 24.81 11.36
CA TYR A 136 -18.75 25.77 10.74
C TYR A 136 -17.93 25.17 9.59
N TYR A 137 -18.25 23.95 9.14
CA TYR A 137 -17.52 23.26 8.09
C TYR A 137 -17.81 23.87 6.70
N HIS A 138 -16.77 24.44 6.08
CA HIS A 138 -16.83 25.00 4.73
C HIS A 138 -15.61 24.56 3.92
N PRO A 139 -15.74 23.56 3.03
CA PRO A 139 -14.62 23.11 2.23
C PRO A 139 -14.19 24.20 1.24
N ASN A 140 -12.89 24.21 0.93
CA ASN A 140 -12.39 25.05 -0.16
C ASN A 140 -13.01 24.59 -1.49
N ILE A 141 -13.38 25.55 -2.35
CA ILE A 141 -13.94 25.23 -3.67
C ILE A 141 -12.78 25.03 -4.63
N MET A 142 -12.45 23.76 -4.88
CA MET A 142 -11.30 23.32 -5.70
C MET A 142 -11.71 22.74 -7.05
N SER A 143 -13.01 22.69 -7.35
CA SER A 143 -13.53 22.11 -8.58
C SER A 143 -14.56 22.99 -9.28
N GLU A 144 -14.69 22.77 -10.58
CA GLU A 144 -15.81 23.19 -11.44
C GLU A 144 -16.26 22.01 -12.29
N SER A 145 -17.48 22.09 -12.85
CA SER A 145 -18.04 21.06 -13.72
C SER A 145 -17.79 21.43 -15.18
N ILE A 146 -17.39 20.45 -15.99
CA ILE A 146 -17.43 20.51 -17.44
C ILE A 146 -18.57 19.57 -17.86
N LEU A 147 -19.73 20.14 -18.12
CA LEU A 147 -20.92 19.40 -18.50
C LEU A 147 -20.92 19.16 -20.00
N ILE A 148 -21.08 17.90 -20.40
CA ILE A 148 -21.11 17.48 -21.81
C ILE A 148 -22.54 17.11 -22.16
N PHE A 149 -23.06 17.76 -23.20
CA PHE A 149 -24.36 17.52 -23.79
C PHE A 149 -24.22 17.09 -25.23
N ARG A 150 -25.23 16.42 -25.76
CA ARG A 150 -25.28 15.98 -27.14
C ARG A 150 -26.62 16.35 -27.76
N LYS A 151 -26.60 16.99 -28.94
CA LYS A 151 -27.83 17.19 -29.71
C LYS A 151 -28.29 15.83 -30.25
N PRO A 152 -29.55 15.42 -30.10
CA PRO A 152 -30.05 14.17 -30.65
C PRO A 152 -29.69 14.02 -32.14
N GLY A 153 -29.29 12.82 -32.55
CA GLY A 153 -28.86 12.57 -33.93
C GLY A 153 -27.88 11.41 -34.08
N PRO A 154 -27.35 11.17 -35.30
CA PRO A 154 -26.36 10.13 -35.55
C PRO A 154 -25.04 10.42 -34.82
N LYS A 155 -24.25 9.39 -34.51
CA LYS A 155 -22.93 9.58 -33.88
C LYS A 155 -21.97 10.22 -34.90
N ILE A 156 -21.23 11.27 -34.50
CA ILE A 156 -20.41 12.09 -35.41
C ILE A 156 -19.37 11.28 -36.21
N TYR A 157 -18.89 10.15 -35.69
CA TYR A 157 -17.91 9.30 -36.35
C TYR A 157 -18.50 8.37 -37.44
N LYS A 158 -19.83 8.23 -37.52
CA LYS A 158 -20.47 7.35 -38.51
C LYS A 158 -20.32 7.88 -39.93
N ALA A 159 -20.38 9.20 -40.10
CA ALA A 159 -20.27 9.86 -41.40
C ALA A 159 -18.82 10.12 -41.84
N ARG A 160 -17.82 9.74 -41.03
CA ARG A 160 -16.41 10.00 -41.30
C ARG A 160 -15.74 8.84 -42.02
N SER A 161 -14.98 9.16 -43.05
CA SER A 161 -14.13 8.21 -43.77
C SER A 161 -13.03 7.66 -42.87
N GLN A 162 -12.46 6.50 -43.25
CA GLN A 162 -11.35 5.93 -42.49
C GLN A 162 -10.11 6.83 -42.49
N VAL A 163 -9.89 7.57 -43.59
CA VAL A 163 -8.77 8.54 -43.70
C VAL A 163 -8.96 9.69 -42.72
N GLU A 164 -10.16 10.25 -42.60
CA GLU A 164 -10.44 11.29 -41.60
C GLU A 164 -10.27 10.78 -40.16
N LYS A 165 -10.68 9.54 -39.89
CA LYS A 165 -10.48 8.89 -38.58
C LYS A 165 -9.01 8.72 -38.24
N GLU A 166 -8.21 8.24 -39.20
CA GLU A 166 -6.79 8.06 -38.99
C GLU A 166 -6.06 9.39 -38.79
N ALA A 167 -6.40 10.42 -39.57
CA ALA A 167 -5.84 11.76 -39.44
C ALA A 167 -6.19 12.46 -38.11
N ASN A 168 -7.21 11.98 -37.40
CA ASN A 168 -7.65 12.49 -36.09
C ASN A 168 -7.47 11.48 -34.97
N ARG A 169 -6.58 10.49 -35.16
CA ARG A 169 -6.28 9.50 -34.12
C ARG A 169 -5.73 10.21 -32.89
N ILE A 170 -6.39 10.00 -31.75
CA ILE A 170 -5.94 10.48 -30.45
C ILE A 170 -4.77 9.61 -29.98
N ASN A 171 -3.73 10.23 -29.43
CA ASN A 171 -2.62 9.49 -28.84
C ASN A 171 -3.08 8.80 -27.55
N ILE A 172 -2.94 7.47 -27.48
CA ILE A 172 -3.31 6.67 -26.31
C ILE A 172 -2.04 6.37 -25.52
N ASP A 173 -1.54 7.39 -24.83
CA ASP A 173 -0.36 7.30 -23.97
C ASP A 173 -0.74 7.29 -22.48
N ALA A 174 0.26 7.35 -21.60
CA ALA A 174 0.03 7.36 -20.15
C ALA A 174 -0.75 8.58 -19.66
N ILE A 175 -0.65 9.73 -20.33
CA ILE A 175 -1.46 10.93 -20.01
C ILE A 175 -2.92 10.64 -20.37
N PHE A 176 -3.16 10.04 -21.53
CA PHE A 176 -4.50 9.63 -21.90
C PHE A 176 -5.08 8.65 -20.88
N THR A 177 -4.43 7.51 -20.65
CA THR A 177 -5.00 6.41 -19.85
C THR A 177 -5.12 6.72 -18.36
N ARG A 178 -4.30 7.64 -17.82
CA ARG A 178 -4.25 7.91 -16.37
C ARG A 178 -4.84 9.25 -15.95
N GLU A 179 -5.16 10.13 -16.90
CA GLU A 179 -5.62 11.49 -16.62
C GLU A 179 -6.80 11.87 -17.52
N ILE A 180 -6.65 11.83 -18.85
CA ILE A 180 -7.73 12.27 -19.78
C ILE A 180 -8.91 11.28 -19.80
N ALA A 181 -8.65 9.98 -19.71
CA ALA A 181 -9.66 8.92 -19.74
C ALA A 181 -10.52 8.86 -18.46
N ASN A 182 -10.15 9.60 -17.41
CA ASN A 182 -10.94 9.72 -16.19
C ASN A 182 -11.95 10.86 -16.30
N ASN A 183 -12.99 10.83 -15.46
CA ASN A 183 -13.95 11.92 -15.34
C ASN A 183 -13.52 13.02 -14.34
N VAL A 184 -12.27 13.00 -13.86
CA VAL A 184 -11.68 14.06 -13.04
C VAL A 184 -10.40 14.53 -13.72
N TRP A 185 -10.36 15.80 -14.14
CA TRP A 185 -9.22 16.40 -14.83
C TRP A 185 -8.49 17.38 -13.93
N HIS A 186 -7.20 17.13 -13.74
CA HIS A 186 -6.25 17.92 -12.97
C HIS A 186 -5.62 18.99 -13.85
N ILE A 187 -6.23 20.17 -13.86
CA ILE A 187 -5.77 21.28 -14.70
C ILE A 187 -5.60 22.51 -13.83
N ALA A 188 -4.39 23.07 -13.78
CA ALA A 188 -4.15 24.27 -13.02
C ALA A 188 -4.82 25.50 -13.68
N PRO A 189 -5.49 26.38 -12.92
CA PRO A 189 -6.14 27.56 -13.49
C PRO A 189 -5.12 28.53 -14.08
N VAL A 190 -5.61 29.45 -14.91
CA VAL A 190 -4.83 30.61 -15.33
C VAL A 190 -4.57 31.47 -14.08
N PRO A 191 -3.31 31.83 -13.79
CA PRO A 191 -3.02 32.66 -12.62
C PRO A 191 -3.74 34.01 -12.72
N PRO A 192 -4.17 34.61 -11.59
CA PRO A 192 -4.72 35.95 -11.58
C PRO A 192 -3.77 36.93 -12.29
N ASN A 193 -4.32 37.86 -13.07
CA ASN A 193 -3.60 38.91 -13.80
C ASN A 193 -2.59 38.42 -14.85
N TYR A 194 -2.50 37.11 -15.12
CA TYR A 194 -1.63 36.58 -16.18
C TYR A 194 -2.13 36.92 -17.59
N LEU A 195 -3.45 36.92 -17.76
CA LEU A 195 -4.12 37.36 -18.98
C LEU A 195 -5.04 38.54 -18.66
N PRO A 196 -5.28 39.45 -19.62
CA PRO A 196 -6.14 40.62 -19.45
C PRO A 196 -7.65 40.25 -19.49
N HIS A 197 -8.04 39.30 -18.63
CA HIS A 197 -9.40 38.82 -18.44
C HIS A 197 -9.53 38.30 -16.99
N PRO A 198 -10.65 38.53 -16.30
CA PRO A 198 -10.74 38.23 -14.87
C PRO A 198 -10.84 36.73 -14.56
N CYS A 199 -11.37 35.94 -15.49
CA CYS A 199 -11.62 34.51 -15.28
C CYS A 199 -11.50 33.66 -16.57
N PRO A 200 -10.36 33.69 -17.29
CA PRO A 200 -10.16 32.80 -18.43
C PRO A 200 -9.92 31.36 -17.95
N PHE A 201 -10.55 30.37 -18.60
CA PHE A 201 -10.16 28.98 -18.39
C PHE A 201 -8.84 28.65 -19.13
N PRO A 202 -8.08 27.64 -18.68
CA PRO A 202 -6.83 27.21 -19.31
C PRO A 202 -7.03 26.65 -20.73
N GLU A 203 -6.06 26.86 -21.62
CA GLU A 203 -6.07 26.33 -23.01
C GLU A 203 -6.17 24.79 -23.07
N GLU A 204 -5.77 24.09 -22.01
CA GLU A 204 -5.85 22.63 -21.89
C GLU A 204 -7.29 22.09 -21.99
N ILE A 205 -8.27 22.79 -21.42
CA ILE A 205 -9.68 22.35 -21.42
C ILE A 205 -10.21 22.25 -22.86
N PRO A 206 -10.23 23.33 -23.67
CA PRO A 206 -10.65 23.23 -25.05
C PRO A 206 -9.73 22.34 -25.88
N TYR A 207 -8.44 22.23 -25.56
CA TYR A 207 -7.52 21.34 -26.28
C TYR A 207 -7.98 19.88 -26.20
N ARG A 208 -8.25 19.38 -24.99
CA ARG A 208 -8.79 18.02 -24.78
C ARG A 208 -10.15 17.86 -25.44
N LEU A 209 -11.09 18.79 -25.21
CA LEU A 209 -12.46 18.67 -25.72
C LEU A 209 -12.52 18.69 -27.25
N ILE A 210 -11.74 19.54 -27.91
CA ILE A 210 -11.70 19.63 -29.37
C ILE A 210 -11.11 18.35 -29.99
N LEU A 211 -10.06 17.78 -29.39
CA LEU A 211 -9.51 16.50 -29.84
C LEU A 211 -10.47 15.32 -29.62
N LEU A 212 -11.21 15.31 -28.52
CA LEU A 212 -12.12 14.22 -28.16
C LEU A 212 -13.45 14.24 -28.93
N TYR A 213 -13.95 15.43 -29.28
CA TYR A 213 -15.32 15.60 -29.79
C TYR A 213 -15.42 16.25 -31.18
N SER A 214 -14.31 16.45 -31.91
CA SER A 214 -14.33 16.99 -33.28
C SER A 214 -13.22 16.43 -34.17
N TYR A 215 -13.41 16.57 -35.49
CA TYR A 215 -12.41 16.23 -36.52
C TYR A 215 -11.78 17.51 -37.08
N ALA A 216 -10.57 17.40 -37.65
CA ALA A 216 -9.93 18.51 -38.34
C ALA A 216 -10.85 19.09 -39.42
N GLY A 217 -10.92 20.41 -39.53
CA GLY A 217 -11.84 21.14 -40.42
C GLY A 217 -13.24 21.39 -39.85
N ASP A 218 -13.64 20.71 -38.77
CA ASP A 218 -14.93 20.95 -38.10
C ASP A 218 -15.05 22.40 -37.58
N LEU A 219 -16.27 22.90 -37.47
CA LEU A 219 -16.56 24.23 -36.95
C LEU A 219 -16.82 24.18 -35.44
N VAL A 220 -15.95 24.84 -34.67
CA VAL A 220 -16.07 24.99 -33.22
C VAL A 220 -16.67 26.35 -32.87
N LEU A 221 -17.72 26.37 -32.04
CA LEU A 221 -18.37 27.60 -31.57
C LEU A 221 -18.04 27.87 -30.09
N ASP A 222 -17.79 29.14 -29.78
CA ASP A 222 -17.77 29.68 -28.42
C ASP A 222 -18.70 30.91 -28.30
N PRO A 223 -19.93 30.76 -27.77
CA PRO A 223 -20.88 31.86 -27.62
C PRO A 223 -20.53 32.85 -26.50
N PHE A 224 -19.52 32.54 -25.66
CA PHE A 224 -19.03 33.38 -24.57
C PHE A 224 -17.50 33.49 -24.67
N LEU A 225 -17.04 34.00 -25.82
CA LEU A 225 -15.67 33.92 -26.31
C LEU A 225 -14.62 34.50 -25.36
N GLY A 226 -14.94 35.58 -24.63
CA GLY A 226 -13.99 36.34 -23.83
C GLY A 226 -12.76 36.75 -24.67
N ILE A 227 -11.58 36.45 -24.15
CA ILE A 227 -10.30 36.71 -24.84
C ILE A 227 -9.85 35.57 -25.78
N GLY A 228 -10.77 34.69 -26.22
CA GLY A 228 -10.57 33.83 -27.39
C GLY A 228 -9.85 32.51 -27.18
N THR A 229 -9.84 31.96 -25.96
CA THR A 229 -9.11 30.71 -25.65
C THR A 229 -9.58 29.54 -26.53
N THR A 230 -10.89 29.30 -26.67
CA THR A 230 -11.43 28.23 -27.52
C THR A 230 -11.07 28.41 -28.98
N ALA A 231 -11.25 29.61 -29.52
CA ALA A 231 -10.98 29.91 -30.93
C ALA A 231 -9.50 29.75 -31.29
N LYS A 232 -8.60 30.20 -30.40
CA LYS A 232 -7.15 30.01 -30.53
C LYS A 232 -6.80 28.52 -30.63
N VAL A 233 -7.32 27.70 -29.71
CA VAL A 233 -7.04 26.25 -29.68
C VAL A 233 -7.65 25.53 -30.87
N ALA A 234 -8.88 25.88 -31.27
CA ALA A 234 -9.51 25.34 -32.47
C ALA A 234 -8.65 25.61 -33.72
N LYS A 235 -8.19 26.85 -33.90
CA LYS A 235 -7.31 27.22 -35.02
C LYS A 235 -6.01 26.42 -35.01
N ALA A 236 -5.33 26.34 -33.86
CA ALA A 236 -4.07 25.61 -33.71
C ALA A 236 -4.21 24.10 -34.01
N LEU A 237 -5.37 23.51 -33.71
CA LEU A 237 -5.70 22.12 -34.03
C LEU A 237 -6.27 21.92 -35.44
N GLY A 238 -6.26 22.94 -36.30
CA GLY A 238 -6.77 22.85 -37.67
C GLY A 238 -8.30 22.75 -37.76
N ARG A 239 -9.04 23.21 -36.76
CA ARG A 239 -10.49 23.39 -36.80
C ARG A 239 -10.83 24.81 -37.22
N ARG A 240 -12.02 24.96 -37.80
CA ARG A 240 -12.62 26.27 -38.04
C ARG A 240 -13.25 26.78 -36.76
N TYR A 241 -13.38 28.09 -36.60
CA TYR A 241 -13.93 28.67 -35.38
C TYR A 241 -14.91 29.81 -35.63
N VAL A 242 -15.88 29.91 -34.73
CA VAL A 242 -16.75 31.08 -34.60
C VAL A 242 -16.90 31.42 -33.12
N GLY A 243 -16.92 32.70 -32.79
CA GLY A 243 -17.19 33.09 -31.41
C GLY A 243 -17.77 34.48 -31.25
N TYR A 244 -18.49 34.66 -30.15
CA TYR A 244 -19.26 35.85 -29.81
C TYR A 244 -18.88 36.33 -28.41
N ASP A 245 -18.67 37.64 -28.27
CA ASP A 245 -18.59 38.31 -26.97
C ASP A 245 -19.18 39.71 -27.11
N ILE A 246 -19.87 40.22 -26.08
CA ILE A 246 -20.42 41.58 -26.11
C ILE A 246 -19.33 42.65 -25.95
N GLN A 247 -18.21 42.31 -25.30
CA GLN A 247 -17.13 43.25 -25.03
C GLN A 247 -16.14 43.31 -26.18
N LYS A 248 -16.24 44.37 -26.98
CA LYS A 248 -15.34 44.62 -28.13
C LYS A 248 -13.85 44.52 -27.75
N LYS A 249 -13.45 45.02 -26.57
CA LYS A 249 -12.07 44.97 -26.08
C LYS A 249 -11.56 43.52 -25.96
N TYR A 250 -12.38 42.60 -25.46
CA TYR A 250 -12.01 41.19 -25.36
C TYR A 250 -11.91 40.54 -26.73
N VAL A 251 -12.84 40.84 -27.65
CA VAL A 251 -12.76 40.35 -29.04
C VAL A 251 -11.50 40.83 -29.76
N ASP A 252 -11.09 42.09 -29.55
CA ASP A 252 -9.86 42.62 -30.13
C ASP A 252 -8.61 41.94 -29.55
N ILE A 253 -8.61 41.61 -28.26
CA ILE A 253 -7.56 40.77 -27.64
C ILE A 253 -7.59 39.37 -28.24
N ALA A 254 -8.76 38.73 -28.33
CA ALA A 254 -8.94 37.41 -28.90
C ALA A 254 -8.35 37.31 -30.31
N ARG A 255 -8.61 38.31 -31.18
CA ARG A 255 -8.05 38.38 -32.53
C ARG A 255 -6.52 38.38 -32.55
N ARG A 256 -5.87 39.11 -31.65
CA ARG A 256 -4.41 39.14 -31.53
C ARG A 256 -3.84 37.82 -31.03
N ARG A 257 -4.57 37.13 -30.15
CA ARG A 257 -4.16 35.86 -29.55
C ARG A 257 -4.28 34.65 -30.48
N LEU A 258 -5.03 34.75 -31.58
CA LEU A 258 -5.30 33.62 -32.49
C LEU A 258 -4.03 32.97 -33.06
N ASP A 259 -2.98 33.74 -33.27
CA ASP A 259 -1.71 33.28 -33.86
C ASP A 259 -0.61 33.02 -32.82
N GLU A 260 -0.92 33.18 -31.53
CA GLU A 260 0.01 32.83 -30.47
C GLU A 260 0.16 31.31 -30.37
N SER A 261 1.36 30.86 -30.01
CA SER A 261 1.60 29.46 -29.63
C SER A 261 0.68 29.04 -28.48
N LEU A 262 0.30 27.75 -28.49
CA LEU A 262 -0.43 27.16 -27.38
C LEU A 262 0.48 27.06 -26.16
N HIS A 263 -0.05 27.44 -25.00
CA HIS A 263 0.60 27.32 -23.71
C HIS A 263 0.02 26.12 -22.95
N LEU A 264 0.22 24.93 -23.52
CA LEU A 264 -0.12 23.66 -22.85
C LEU A 264 0.96 23.38 -21.80
N ARG A 265 0.53 23.12 -20.56
CA ARG A 265 1.45 22.80 -19.48
C ARG A 265 1.87 21.33 -19.58
N GLU A 266 2.99 20.99 -18.95
CA GLU A 266 3.27 19.59 -18.66
C GLU A 266 2.14 19.03 -17.78
N GLN A 267 1.51 17.95 -18.24
CA GLN A 267 0.32 17.44 -17.59
C GLN A 267 0.66 16.78 -16.27
N LEU A 268 -0.09 17.17 -15.24
CA LEU A 268 -0.03 16.51 -13.95
C LEU A 268 -0.78 15.19 -14.08
N ILE A 269 -0.05 14.08 -14.11
CA ILE A 269 -0.65 12.78 -13.86
C ILE A 269 -0.73 12.64 -12.35
N ALA A 270 -1.96 12.67 -11.81
CA ALA A 270 -2.18 12.34 -10.42
C ALA A 270 -1.63 10.92 -10.17
N ARG A 271 -0.48 10.84 -9.50
CA ARG A 271 0.04 9.59 -8.96
C ARG A 271 -0.66 9.38 -7.64
N PHE A 272 -1.75 8.64 -7.71
CA PHE A 272 -2.32 8.02 -6.52
C PHE A 272 -1.38 6.89 -6.13
N ASP A 273 -0.27 7.26 -5.49
CA ASP A 273 0.52 6.30 -4.78
C ASP A 273 -0.37 5.83 -3.63
N LYS A 274 -0.75 4.54 -3.67
CA LYS A 274 -0.92 3.86 -2.40
C LYS A 274 0.45 3.98 -1.77
N LEU A 275 0.64 4.92 -0.86
CA LEU A 275 1.84 4.95 -0.03
C LEU A 275 1.91 3.55 0.55
N PRO A 276 2.85 2.71 0.07
CA PRO A 276 2.97 1.42 0.66
C PRO A 276 3.39 1.74 2.08
N VAL A 277 2.80 1.05 3.06
CA VAL A 277 3.33 1.03 4.42
C VAL A 277 4.68 0.25 4.40
N GLN A 278 5.54 0.53 3.42
CA GLN A 278 6.82 -0.14 3.12
C GLN A 278 7.98 0.85 3.10
N ASP A 279 7.76 2.17 3.21
CA ASP A 279 8.89 3.00 3.59
C ASP A 279 9.26 2.63 5.02
N ARG A 280 10.32 1.83 5.15
CA ARG A 280 10.87 1.38 6.43
C ARG A 280 11.14 2.58 7.33
N GLN A 281 11.55 3.72 6.78
CA GLN A 281 11.76 4.94 7.55
C GLN A 281 10.43 5.54 8.00
N PHE A 282 9.40 5.56 7.15
CA PHE A 282 8.05 6.01 7.52
C PHE A 282 7.35 5.09 8.55
N VAL A 283 7.52 3.78 8.44
CA VAL A 283 6.98 2.80 9.39
C VAL A 283 7.75 2.84 10.70
N GLU A 284 9.08 2.90 10.67
CA GLU A 284 9.90 3.13 11.87
C GLU A 284 9.58 4.50 12.51
N HIS A 285 9.29 5.52 11.70
CA HIS A 285 8.84 6.84 12.15
C HIS A 285 7.45 6.79 12.78
N LEU A 286 6.47 6.09 12.19
CA LEU A 286 5.14 5.85 12.79
C LEU A 286 5.22 5.02 14.07
N TYR A 287 6.10 4.00 14.12
CA TYR A 287 6.36 3.22 15.33
C TYR A 287 6.99 4.08 16.43
N ARG A 288 7.92 4.98 16.10
CA ARG A 288 8.51 5.94 17.05
C ARG A 288 7.52 7.00 17.50
N GLN A 289 6.71 7.55 16.61
CA GLN A 289 5.72 8.61 16.91
C GLN A 289 4.48 8.10 17.67
N ARG A 290 4.15 6.80 17.59
CA ARG A 290 3.12 6.16 18.42
C ARG A 290 3.42 6.18 19.92
N ALA A 291 4.65 6.50 20.33
CA ALA A 291 4.97 6.75 21.72
C ALA A 291 4.21 7.96 22.31
N GLU A 292 3.71 8.89 21.48
CA GLU A 292 3.14 10.16 21.98
C GLU A 292 1.72 10.50 21.51
N ALA A 293 1.18 9.91 20.43
CA ALA A 293 -0.12 10.35 19.89
C ALA A 293 -1.26 9.31 20.01
N ARG A 294 -2.28 9.65 20.82
CA ARG A 294 -3.62 9.03 20.81
C ARG A 294 -4.36 9.42 19.53
N GLN A 295 -5.12 8.45 18.99
CA GLN A 295 -6.23 8.59 18.02
C GLN A 295 -5.90 9.28 16.69
N LEU A 296 -5.76 8.47 15.62
CA LEU A 296 -6.02 8.95 14.26
C LEU A 296 -7.02 8.03 13.54
N ALA A 297 -7.98 8.71 12.91
CA ALA A 297 -9.22 8.18 12.37
C ALA A 297 -9.04 7.43 11.04
N PHE A 298 -10.03 6.58 10.80
CA PHE A 298 -10.17 5.57 9.76
C PHE A 298 -10.55 6.13 8.38
N VAL A 299 -10.12 5.47 7.30
CA VAL A 299 -10.86 5.42 6.02
C VAL A 299 -10.76 3.99 5.45
N GLY A 300 -11.88 3.48 4.94
CA GLY A 300 -12.15 2.06 4.66
C GLY A 300 -11.56 1.51 3.35
N LEU A 301 -11.52 0.17 3.28
CA LEU A 301 -11.33 -0.58 2.05
C LEU A 301 -12.35 -1.71 2.05
N GLY A 302 -13.19 -1.69 1.02
CA GLY A 302 -14.22 -2.70 0.78
C GLY A 302 -13.65 -4.02 0.33
N ASP A 303 -14.49 -5.03 0.46
CA ASP A 303 -14.30 -6.37 -0.06
C ASP A 303 -14.05 -6.32 -1.57
N ARG A 304 -13.02 -7.03 -2.03
CA ARG A 304 -13.13 -7.76 -3.31
C ARG A 304 -12.10 -8.87 -3.41
N GLU A 305 -12.65 -10.06 -3.65
CA GLU A 305 -12.04 -11.21 -4.26
C GLU A 305 -11.40 -10.87 -5.61
N SER A 306 -10.23 -11.46 -5.87
CA SER A 306 -9.72 -11.99 -7.15
C SER A 306 -8.20 -11.86 -7.21
N SER A 307 -7.54 -12.74 -6.48
CA SER A 307 -6.18 -13.19 -6.77
C SER A 307 -6.25 -14.14 -7.98
N ALA A 308 -5.89 -13.66 -9.17
CA ALA A 308 -5.63 -14.53 -10.32
C ALA A 308 -4.74 -13.81 -11.34
N GLU A 309 -3.53 -13.39 -10.96
CA GLU A 309 -2.49 -12.99 -11.93
C GLU A 309 -1.09 -12.95 -11.29
N TYR A 310 -0.69 -14.06 -10.66
CA TYR A 310 0.73 -14.39 -10.44
C TYR A 310 0.89 -15.91 -10.58
N ALA A 311 0.69 -16.38 -11.81
CA ALA A 311 1.01 -17.74 -12.19
C ALA A 311 1.68 -17.72 -13.56
N THR A 312 3.01 -17.71 -13.59
CA THR A 312 3.80 -18.45 -14.59
C THR A 312 5.30 -18.36 -14.28
N LYS A 313 5.76 -19.32 -13.47
CA LYS A 313 6.91 -20.17 -13.83
C LYS A 313 6.73 -21.49 -13.10
N GLN A 314 6.55 -22.54 -13.89
CA GLN A 314 6.44 -23.92 -13.45
C GLN A 314 7.73 -24.36 -12.76
N GLN A 315 7.62 -24.61 -11.46
CA GLN A 315 8.26 -25.74 -10.82
C GLN A 315 7.14 -26.38 -9.99
N GLU A 316 6.89 -27.67 -10.16
CA GLU A 316 6.04 -28.44 -9.26
C GLU A 316 6.69 -28.38 -7.87
N GLU A 317 6.38 -27.35 -7.07
CA GLU A 317 6.90 -27.25 -5.71
C GLU A 317 6.23 -28.34 -4.87
N ARG A 318 6.97 -29.45 -4.65
CA ARG A 318 6.59 -30.52 -3.73
C ARG A 318 6.27 -29.92 -2.36
N GLN A 319 5.11 -30.27 -1.81
CA GLN A 319 4.78 -30.00 -0.42
C GLN A 319 5.78 -30.68 0.53
N MET A 320 5.79 -30.23 1.78
CA MET A 320 6.57 -30.81 2.86
C MET A 320 6.26 -32.31 3.03
N ASP A 321 7.31 -33.13 3.02
CA ASP A 321 7.23 -34.58 3.27
C ASP A 321 7.46 -34.86 4.77
N TYR A 322 6.37 -34.84 5.53
CA TYR A 322 6.38 -35.07 6.98
C TYR A 322 6.79 -36.50 7.36
N GLU A 323 6.57 -37.49 6.48
CA GLU A 323 6.94 -38.88 6.73
C GLU A 323 8.46 -39.09 6.55
N ALA A 324 9.04 -38.46 5.53
CA ALA A 324 10.49 -38.43 5.37
C ALA A 324 11.16 -37.71 6.55
N LEU A 325 10.57 -36.62 7.06
CA LEU A 325 11.09 -35.93 8.24
C LEU A 325 11.01 -36.83 9.49
N ALA A 326 9.89 -37.52 9.73
CA ALA A 326 9.76 -38.44 10.86
C ALA A 326 10.80 -39.57 10.83
N LYS A 327 11.19 -40.04 9.63
CA LYS A 327 12.26 -41.03 9.46
C LYS A 327 13.65 -40.44 9.68
N LYS A 328 13.88 -39.19 9.25
CA LYS A 328 15.17 -38.50 9.43
C LYS A 328 15.42 -38.15 10.90
N ALA A 329 14.38 -37.68 11.59
CA ALA A 329 14.46 -37.16 12.95
C ALA A 329 13.39 -37.82 13.85
N PRO A 330 13.48 -39.15 14.10
CA PRO A 330 12.50 -39.86 14.92
C PRO A 330 12.43 -39.32 16.35
N TRP A 331 13.55 -38.77 16.84
CA TRP A 331 13.67 -38.12 18.14
C TRP A 331 12.68 -36.98 18.36
N LEU A 332 12.12 -36.35 17.31
CA LEU A 332 11.07 -35.33 17.48
C LEU A 332 9.76 -35.88 18.06
N ARG A 333 9.57 -37.20 18.03
CA ARG A 333 8.36 -37.90 18.50
C ARG A 333 8.64 -38.89 19.62
N GLU A 334 9.77 -38.73 20.31
CA GLU A 334 10.16 -39.54 21.45
C GLU A 334 9.93 -38.77 22.76
N CYS A 335 9.49 -39.45 23.81
CA CYS A 335 9.25 -38.82 25.11
C CYS A 335 10.55 -38.64 25.93
N GLY A 336 10.55 -37.67 26.83
CA GLY A 336 11.52 -37.60 27.92
C GLY A 336 12.92 -37.13 27.54
N HIS A 337 13.08 -36.44 26.41
CA HIS A 337 14.36 -35.80 26.07
C HIS A 337 14.66 -34.60 26.98
N LYS A 338 15.95 -34.25 27.04
CA LYS A 338 16.44 -33.05 27.71
C LYS A 338 16.79 -32.00 26.66
N MET A 339 16.35 -30.76 26.89
CA MET A 339 16.51 -29.68 25.94
C MET A 339 17.22 -28.46 26.51
N ILE A 340 17.97 -27.80 25.63
CA ILE A 340 18.55 -26.48 25.84
C ILE A 340 17.89 -25.55 24.82
N ILE A 341 17.25 -24.49 25.29
CA ILE A 341 16.39 -23.66 24.43
C ILE A 341 16.96 -22.25 24.27
N SER A 342 16.57 -21.57 23.18
CA SER A 342 16.76 -20.13 23.08
C SER A 342 16.01 -19.41 24.22
N PRO A 343 16.60 -18.37 24.84
CA PRO A 343 15.95 -17.62 25.92
C PRO A 343 14.86 -16.66 25.44
N ASP A 344 14.60 -16.56 24.14
CA ASP A 344 13.57 -15.69 23.59
C ASP A 344 12.18 -16.35 23.58
N LEU A 345 11.19 -15.62 23.05
CA LEU A 345 9.81 -16.09 23.02
C LEU A 345 9.63 -17.35 22.16
N ASP A 346 10.39 -17.52 21.08
CA ASP A 346 10.25 -18.68 20.20
C ASP A 346 10.79 -19.94 20.88
N GLY A 347 11.98 -19.85 21.48
CA GLY A 347 12.54 -20.92 22.31
C GLY A 347 11.62 -21.28 23.48
N ILE A 348 11.06 -20.29 24.18
CA ILE A 348 10.12 -20.52 25.30
C ILE A 348 8.85 -21.23 24.85
N LEU A 349 8.22 -20.79 23.75
CA LEU A 349 7.00 -21.41 23.24
C LEU A 349 7.26 -22.82 22.70
N SER A 350 8.38 -23.02 22.01
CA SER A 350 8.82 -24.32 21.49
C SER A 350 9.10 -25.30 22.63
N GLY A 351 9.82 -24.86 23.67
CA GLY A 351 10.05 -25.67 24.87
C GLY A 351 8.75 -26.05 25.58
N ALA A 352 7.83 -25.08 25.77
CA ALA A 352 6.54 -25.34 26.39
C ALA A 352 5.70 -26.37 25.61
N LEU A 353 5.68 -26.29 24.27
CA LEU A 353 5.00 -27.27 23.41
C LEU A 353 5.58 -28.67 23.59
N LEU A 354 6.91 -28.80 23.58
CA LEU A 354 7.61 -30.09 23.67
C LEU A 354 7.49 -30.72 25.06
N THR A 355 7.49 -29.91 26.13
CA THR A 355 7.18 -30.40 27.47
C THR A 355 5.74 -30.92 27.56
N TRP A 356 4.77 -30.20 27.00
CA TRP A 356 3.37 -30.61 27.04
C TRP A 356 3.08 -31.88 26.22
N LEU A 357 3.62 -31.99 25.01
CA LEU A 357 3.38 -33.15 24.14
C LEU A 357 4.17 -34.39 24.55
N TRP A 358 5.45 -34.22 24.86
CA TRP A 358 6.41 -35.33 24.94
C TRP A 358 7.11 -35.44 26.29
N ASN A 359 6.73 -34.61 27.27
CA ASN A 359 7.34 -34.59 28.59
C ASN A 359 8.86 -34.34 28.53
N TRP A 360 9.29 -33.43 27.65
CA TRP A 360 10.70 -33.01 27.58
C TRP A 360 11.06 -32.08 28.73
N GLU A 361 12.28 -32.23 29.24
CA GLU A 361 12.82 -31.48 30.37
C GLU A 361 13.73 -30.35 29.88
N ILE A 362 13.44 -29.11 30.26
CA ILE A 362 14.32 -27.97 30.00
C ILE A 362 15.46 -28.01 31.01
N VAL A 363 16.70 -28.18 30.54
CA VAL A 363 17.87 -28.25 31.43
C VAL A 363 18.82 -27.07 31.27
N GLY A 364 18.58 -26.20 30.29
CA GLY A 364 19.42 -25.03 30.05
C GLY A 364 18.88 -24.04 29.02
N PHE A 365 19.63 -22.95 28.86
CA PHE A 365 19.42 -21.89 27.88
C PHE A 365 20.70 -21.59 27.11
N TYR A 366 20.56 -21.20 25.84
CA TYR A 366 21.69 -20.76 25.00
C TYR A 366 21.34 -19.45 24.29
N ASP A 367 22.14 -18.39 24.44
CA ASP A 367 21.83 -17.08 23.83
C ASP A 367 22.80 -16.64 22.73
N THR A 368 23.60 -17.57 22.22
CA THR A 368 24.76 -17.36 21.31
C THR A 368 26.04 -16.82 21.96
N GLU A 369 25.96 -16.25 23.16
CA GLU A 369 27.11 -15.77 23.94
C GLU A 369 27.42 -16.70 25.11
N LYS A 370 26.39 -17.29 25.72
CA LYS A 370 26.48 -18.06 26.94
C LYS A 370 25.55 -19.25 26.91
N VAL A 371 26.00 -20.33 27.53
CA VAL A 371 25.18 -21.52 27.80
C VAL A 371 25.00 -21.63 29.31
N TRP A 372 23.75 -21.61 29.77
CA TRP A 372 23.40 -21.91 31.16
C TRP A 372 22.80 -23.30 31.22
N VAL A 373 23.35 -24.16 32.07
CA VAL A 373 22.81 -25.51 32.31
C VAL A 373 22.81 -25.80 33.81
N LEU A 374 21.88 -26.63 34.26
CA LEU A 374 21.94 -27.14 35.64
C LEU A 374 23.27 -27.90 35.85
N SER A 375 23.90 -27.82 37.02
CA SER A 375 25.26 -28.33 37.23
C SER A 375 25.43 -29.83 36.94
N ASN A 376 24.37 -30.62 37.09
CA ASN A 376 24.33 -32.04 36.72
C ASN A 376 24.25 -32.29 35.19
N HIS A 377 24.22 -31.22 34.38
CA HIS A 377 24.11 -31.20 32.92
C HIS A 377 25.26 -30.45 32.23
N ARG A 378 26.41 -30.30 32.91
CA ARG A 378 27.62 -29.65 32.38
C ARG A 378 28.20 -30.29 31.10
N ASP A 379 27.83 -31.52 30.79
CA ASP A 379 28.27 -32.24 29.60
C ASP A 379 27.35 -32.01 28.38
N PHE A 380 26.90 -30.77 28.21
CA PHE A 380 25.89 -30.37 27.23
C PHE A 380 26.27 -30.67 25.76
N LEU A 381 27.55 -30.94 25.50
CA LEU A 381 28.09 -31.33 24.19
C LEU A 381 28.00 -32.85 23.90
N SER A 382 27.58 -33.67 24.87
CA SER A 382 27.54 -35.15 24.77
C SER A 382 26.54 -35.74 23.76
N GLY A 383 25.82 -34.93 22.98
CA GLY A 383 24.75 -35.37 22.07
C GLY A 383 23.45 -35.85 22.76
N ARG A 384 23.46 -35.93 24.10
CA ARG A 384 22.30 -36.34 24.91
C ARG A 384 21.20 -35.28 24.98
N TYR A 385 21.54 -34.03 24.70
CA TYR A 385 20.68 -32.87 24.78
C TYR A 385 20.24 -32.42 23.39
N ILE A 386 19.08 -31.79 23.30
CA ILE A 386 18.53 -31.27 22.06
C ILE A 386 18.44 -29.76 22.14
N PHE A 387 19.00 -29.08 21.13
CA PHE A 387 18.97 -27.63 21.05
C PHE A 387 17.71 -27.16 20.31
N ILE A 388 16.89 -26.33 20.95
CA ILE A 388 15.62 -25.83 20.40
C ILE A 388 15.74 -24.36 20.08
N ASP A 389 15.28 -24.01 18.88
CA ASP A 389 15.43 -22.69 18.28
C ASP A 389 16.90 -22.30 18.07
N HIS A 390 17.71 -23.29 17.71
CA HIS A 390 19.12 -23.11 17.40
C HIS A 390 19.60 -24.07 16.31
N ASP A 391 20.50 -23.54 15.48
CA ASP A 391 21.17 -24.28 14.43
C ASP A 391 22.62 -24.59 14.87
N ILE A 392 22.85 -25.83 15.34
CA ILE A 392 24.16 -26.30 15.84
C ILE A 392 24.90 -27.04 14.73
N TYR A 393 26.17 -26.70 14.49
CA TYR A 393 26.99 -27.21 13.36
C TYR A 393 27.34 -28.71 13.46
N TRP A 394 27.44 -29.25 14.67
CA TRP A 394 28.01 -30.57 14.93
C TRP A 394 27.03 -31.72 14.68
N HIS A 395 27.47 -32.73 13.93
CA HIS A 395 26.64 -33.86 13.46
C HIS A 395 26.04 -34.73 14.57
N ASN A 396 26.72 -34.85 15.71
CA ASN A 396 26.29 -35.63 16.87
C ASN A 396 25.31 -34.86 17.78
N ILE A 397 25.11 -33.56 17.54
CA ILE A 397 24.17 -32.74 18.30
C ILE A 397 22.86 -32.61 17.54
N ARG A 398 21.77 -32.98 18.20
CA ARG A 398 20.40 -32.78 17.70
C ARG A 398 20.00 -31.33 17.91
N SER A 399 19.50 -30.69 16.85
CA SER A 399 19.00 -29.33 16.94
C SER A 399 17.82 -29.09 16.01
N ILE A 400 17.01 -28.10 16.34
CA ILE A 400 15.98 -27.56 15.47
C ILE A 400 16.02 -26.04 15.50
N GLY A 401 16.07 -25.44 14.32
CA GLY A 401 16.11 -23.99 14.15
C GLY A 401 15.50 -23.60 12.81
N HIS A 402 15.41 -22.31 12.55
CA HIS A 402 14.70 -21.78 11.39
C HIS A 402 15.52 -20.79 10.57
N HIS A 403 16.75 -20.47 10.98
CA HIS A 403 17.56 -19.49 10.28
C HIS A 403 18.11 -20.03 8.96
N MET A 404 18.55 -19.13 8.07
CA MET A 404 19.19 -19.53 6.82
C MET A 404 20.60 -20.03 7.13
N LEU A 405 20.93 -21.26 6.74
CA LEU A 405 22.23 -21.87 7.00
C LEU A 405 23.08 -22.02 5.75
N GLN A 406 22.49 -22.40 4.63
CA GLN A 406 23.25 -22.69 3.41
C GLN A 406 23.53 -21.43 2.62
N PHE A 407 24.81 -21.19 2.28
CA PHE A 407 25.17 -20.07 1.42
C PHE A 407 24.76 -20.33 -0.03
N SER A 408 25.25 -21.42 -0.63
CA SER A 408 24.93 -21.87 -2.00
C SER A 408 24.88 -23.40 -2.06
N ARG A 409 24.37 -23.94 -3.17
CA ARG A 409 24.30 -25.40 -3.38
C ARG A 409 25.69 -26.06 -3.52
N THR A 410 26.70 -25.28 -3.90
CA THR A 410 28.05 -25.78 -4.17
C THR A 410 28.95 -25.79 -2.93
N ILE A 411 28.56 -25.07 -1.87
CA ILE A 411 29.31 -25.01 -0.61
C ILE A 411 28.55 -25.85 0.43
N PRO A 412 28.98 -27.08 0.72
CA PRO A 412 28.31 -27.93 1.68
C PRO A 412 28.45 -27.37 3.10
N ILE A 413 27.53 -27.76 3.97
CA ILE A 413 27.63 -27.51 5.41
C ILE A 413 27.87 -28.86 6.08
N PRO A 414 29.12 -29.18 6.45
CA PRO A 414 29.41 -30.40 7.21
C PRO A 414 28.53 -30.47 8.46
N GLY A 415 28.04 -31.66 8.80
CA GLY A 415 27.16 -31.89 9.95
C GLY A 415 25.68 -31.54 9.77
N HIS A 416 25.34 -30.71 8.78
CA HIS A 416 23.95 -30.35 8.43
C HIS A 416 23.42 -31.05 7.18
N THR A 417 24.32 -31.47 6.30
CA THR A 417 23.99 -32.16 5.04
C THR A 417 24.41 -33.62 5.10
N GLY A 418 23.49 -34.54 4.82
CA GLY A 418 23.75 -36.00 4.74
C GLY A 418 22.79 -36.85 5.58
N PRO A 419 22.89 -38.20 5.50
CA PRO A 419 22.03 -39.13 6.25
C PRO A 419 22.19 -39.00 7.77
N ASP A 420 23.39 -38.65 8.23
CA ASP A 420 23.72 -38.57 9.65
C ASP A 420 23.39 -37.20 10.27
N ALA A 421 22.95 -36.23 9.46
CA ALA A 421 22.65 -34.87 9.93
C ALA A 421 21.44 -34.85 10.85
N GLN A 422 21.68 -34.57 12.13
CA GLN A 422 20.67 -34.54 13.18
C GLN A 422 19.95 -33.20 13.33
N SER A 423 20.34 -32.18 12.56
CA SER A 423 19.67 -30.88 12.56
C SER A 423 18.43 -30.86 11.65
N VAL A 424 17.39 -30.22 12.16
CA VAL A 424 16.11 -30.01 11.48
C VAL A 424 15.96 -28.51 11.22
N ASN A 425 15.87 -28.12 9.95
CA ASN A 425 15.74 -26.72 9.55
C ASN A 425 14.85 -26.61 8.29
N PRO A 426 13.77 -25.80 8.31
CA PRO A 426 12.83 -25.70 7.20
C PRO A 426 13.46 -25.14 5.92
N ASN A 427 14.42 -24.22 6.00
CA ASN A 427 15.13 -23.73 4.80
C ASN A 427 15.94 -24.86 4.16
N LEU A 428 16.67 -25.64 4.95
CA LEU A 428 17.45 -26.77 4.43
C LEU A 428 16.55 -27.86 3.84
N ILE A 429 15.44 -28.20 4.50
CA ILE A 429 14.49 -29.22 4.01
C ILE A 429 13.85 -28.77 2.69
N ARG A 430 13.53 -27.48 2.56
CA ARG A 430 13.00 -26.91 1.31
C ARG A 430 14.07 -26.72 0.23
N GLY A 431 15.36 -26.93 0.55
CA GLY A 431 16.48 -26.74 -0.38
C GLY A 431 16.83 -25.27 -0.64
N PHE A 432 16.46 -24.38 0.27
CA PHE A 432 16.71 -22.95 0.16
C PHE A 432 18.11 -22.60 0.66
N ASN A 433 18.74 -21.65 -0.03
CA ASN A 433 20.09 -21.16 0.25
C ASN A 433 20.12 -19.62 0.11
N CYS A 434 21.15 -18.97 0.64
CA CYS A 434 21.29 -17.52 0.65
C CYS A 434 21.43 -16.93 -0.76
N GLU A 435 22.22 -17.56 -1.63
CA GLU A 435 22.55 -17.03 -2.95
C GLU A 435 21.31 -16.95 -3.86
N GLU A 436 20.40 -17.91 -3.77
CA GLU A 436 19.22 -17.99 -4.62
C GLU A 436 17.94 -17.52 -3.90
N HIS A 437 17.82 -17.76 -2.59
CA HIS A 437 16.53 -17.76 -1.89
C HIS A 437 16.46 -16.89 -0.63
N PHE A 438 17.46 -16.04 -0.32
CA PHE A 438 17.44 -15.28 0.93
C PHE A 438 16.19 -14.41 1.14
N ASP A 439 15.68 -13.78 0.08
CA ASP A 439 14.47 -12.95 0.13
C ASP A 439 13.17 -13.78 0.27
N ARG A 440 13.29 -15.11 0.10
CA ARG A 440 12.24 -16.12 0.28
C ARG A 440 12.49 -17.01 1.49
N LYS A 441 13.41 -16.67 2.40
CA LYS A 441 13.70 -17.50 3.57
C LYS A 441 12.46 -17.71 4.46
N TYR A 442 12.49 -18.76 5.27
CA TYR A 442 11.42 -19.09 6.21
C TYR A 442 11.05 -17.86 7.06
N PRO A 443 9.78 -17.38 7.03
CA PRO A 443 9.39 -16.11 7.63
C PRO A 443 8.80 -16.26 9.04
N PHE A 444 8.66 -17.49 9.54
CA PHE A 444 8.03 -17.77 10.82
C PHE A 444 9.03 -18.26 11.86
N ALA A 445 8.60 -18.29 13.10
CA ALA A 445 9.33 -18.88 14.22
C ALA A 445 9.36 -20.43 14.16
N THR A 446 10.32 -21.04 14.85
CA THR A 446 10.50 -22.48 15.04
C THR A 446 9.22 -23.16 15.56
N ILE A 447 8.50 -22.52 16.50
CA ILE A 447 7.22 -23.03 17.02
C ILE A 447 6.18 -23.28 15.90
N HIS A 448 6.15 -22.45 14.86
CA HIS A 448 5.19 -22.62 13.76
C HIS A 448 5.48 -23.87 12.94
N PHE A 449 6.76 -24.17 12.74
CA PHE A 449 7.18 -25.38 12.03
C PHE A 449 6.82 -26.63 12.84
N LEU A 450 7.12 -26.62 14.15
CA LEU A 450 6.75 -27.70 15.07
C LEU A 450 5.24 -27.97 15.08
N LEU A 451 4.42 -26.91 15.19
CA LEU A 451 2.96 -27.04 15.14
C LEU A 451 2.47 -27.69 13.84
N CYS A 452 3.10 -27.37 12.69
CA CYS A 452 2.76 -28.01 11.42
C CYS A 452 3.17 -29.49 11.40
N CYS A 453 4.36 -29.83 11.91
CA CYS A 453 4.82 -31.21 12.01
C CYS A 453 3.89 -32.06 12.89
N TYR A 454 3.63 -31.63 14.12
CA TYR A 454 2.77 -32.38 15.05
C TYR A 454 1.30 -32.42 14.61
N ASN A 455 0.83 -31.41 13.89
CA ASN A 455 -0.47 -31.49 13.22
C ASN A 455 -0.48 -32.58 12.13
N ALA A 456 0.55 -32.63 11.29
CA ALA A 456 0.65 -33.59 10.19
C ALA A 456 0.79 -35.04 10.69
N TRP A 457 1.46 -35.25 11.82
CA TRP A 457 1.63 -36.57 12.44
C TRP A 457 0.46 -37.02 13.31
N GLY A 458 -0.56 -36.18 13.49
CA GLY A 458 -1.74 -36.47 14.31
C GLY A 458 -1.52 -36.27 15.82
N ASP A 459 -0.34 -35.82 16.25
CA ASP A 459 0.00 -35.67 17.67
C ASP A 459 -0.76 -34.50 18.35
N LEU A 460 -1.39 -33.61 17.57
CA LEU A 460 -2.26 -32.53 18.07
C LEU A 460 -3.76 -32.89 18.05
N GLU A 461 -4.14 -34.15 17.77
CA GLU A 461 -5.55 -34.55 17.71
C GLU A 461 -6.30 -34.19 19.01
N GLY A 462 -7.47 -33.56 18.87
CA GLY A 462 -8.27 -33.09 20.01
C GLY A 462 -7.82 -31.77 20.63
N TYR A 463 -6.67 -31.21 20.23
CA TYR A 463 -6.24 -29.86 20.61
C TYR A 463 -6.64 -28.84 19.55
N ARG A 464 -7.10 -27.66 19.95
CA ARG A 464 -7.35 -26.55 19.02
C ARG A 464 -6.74 -25.28 19.57
N ILE A 465 -5.89 -24.63 18.78
CA ILE A 465 -5.19 -23.41 19.21
C ILE A 465 -6.23 -22.37 19.68
N PRO A 466 -6.21 -21.97 20.96
CA PRO A 466 -7.13 -20.99 21.49
C PRO A 466 -6.94 -19.63 20.84
N ARG A 467 -8.03 -18.88 20.66
CA ARG A 467 -8.00 -17.57 20.00
C ARG A 467 -7.08 -16.58 20.71
N ASP A 468 -7.06 -16.61 22.04
CA ASP A 468 -6.28 -15.69 22.86
C ASP A 468 -4.78 -16.04 22.89
N PHE A 469 -4.41 -17.24 22.44
CA PHE A 469 -3.01 -17.67 22.32
C PHE A 469 -2.39 -17.23 20.98
N LEU A 470 -3.20 -17.06 19.93
CA LEU A 470 -2.75 -16.69 18.58
C LEU A 470 -1.86 -15.43 18.54
N PRO A 471 -2.16 -14.33 19.26
CA PRO A 471 -1.28 -13.17 19.24
C PRO A 471 0.14 -13.48 19.72
N LEU A 472 0.31 -14.36 20.70
CA LEU A 472 1.62 -14.71 21.25
C LEU A 472 2.42 -15.58 20.27
N LEU A 473 1.77 -16.58 19.64
CA LEU A 473 2.37 -17.38 18.56
C LEU A 473 2.84 -16.48 17.41
N LEU A 474 1.98 -15.56 16.96
CA LEU A 474 2.32 -14.64 15.88
C LEU A 474 3.43 -13.65 16.27
N HIS A 475 3.65 -13.37 17.55
CA HIS A 475 4.74 -12.49 17.99
C HIS A 475 6.10 -13.16 17.99
N ALA A 476 6.15 -14.50 18.11
CA ALA A 476 7.38 -15.27 18.08
C ALA A 476 8.17 -15.00 16.79
N ASP A 477 9.47 -14.75 16.94
CA ASP A 477 10.41 -14.30 15.91
C ASP A 477 9.86 -13.29 14.88
N SER A 478 9.09 -12.30 15.34
CA SER A 478 8.46 -11.29 14.46
C SER A 478 7.58 -11.89 13.35
N SER A 479 7.06 -13.12 13.51
CA SER A 479 6.27 -13.84 12.50
C SER A 479 5.11 -13.01 11.96
N LEU A 480 4.43 -12.25 12.83
CA LEU A 480 3.34 -11.33 12.47
C LEU A 480 3.82 -10.22 11.53
N LYS A 481 4.96 -9.61 11.86
CA LYS A 481 5.57 -8.56 11.04
C LYS A 481 6.02 -9.14 9.71
N ASN A 482 6.64 -10.30 9.71
CA ASN A 482 7.09 -10.96 8.49
C ASN A 482 5.90 -11.35 7.60
N ALA A 483 4.82 -11.89 8.16
CA ALA A 483 3.58 -12.20 7.44
C ALA A 483 2.87 -10.94 6.92
N ALA A 484 2.91 -9.83 7.66
CA ALA A 484 2.33 -8.56 7.22
C ALA A 484 3.16 -7.85 6.14
N VAL A 485 4.50 -7.96 6.19
CA VAL A 485 5.42 -7.27 5.26
C VAL A 485 5.69 -8.10 4.00
N TYR A 486 5.90 -9.41 4.16
CA TYR A 486 6.27 -10.35 3.10
C TYR A 486 5.15 -11.37 2.87
N GLN A 487 3.93 -10.89 2.66
CA GLN A 487 2.72 -11.73 2.63
C GLN A 487 2.81 -12.87 1.60
N ASN A 488 3.31 -12.60 0.39
CA ASN A 488 3.44 -13.64 -0.63
C ASN A 488 4.42 -14.75 -0.21
N ASN A 489 5.53 -14.39 0.44
CA ASN A 489 6.49 -15.37 0.99
C ASN A 489 5.85 -16.19 2.12
N ALA A 490 5.11 -15.53 3.01
CA ALA A 490 4.40 -16.20 4.10
C ALA A 490 3.35 -17.19 3.58
N ILE A 491 2.56 -16.80 2.58
CA ILE A 491 1.57 -17.68 1.93
C ILE A 491 2.26 -18.84 1.21
N ASP A 492 3.35 -18.59 0.49
CA ASP A 492 4.14 -19.61 -0.20
C ASP A 492 4.68 -20.67 0.77
N TRP A 493 5.20 -20.24 1.93
CA TRP A 493 5.65 -21.16 2.98
C TRP A 493 4.51 -21.93 3.63
N LEU A 494 3.38 -21.30 3.88
CA LEU A 494 2.21 -22.00 4.42
C LEU A 494 1.69 -23.06 3.43
N ASP A 495 1.62 -22.71 2.14
CA ASP A 495 1.21 -23.63 1.08
C ASP A 495 2.15 -24.85 1.04
N TRP A 496 3.45 -24.62 1.13
CA TRP A 496 4.48 -25.67 1.20
C TRP A 496 4.34 -26.55 2.44
N LEU A 497 4.02 -25.96 3.60
CA LEU A 497 3.72 -26.68 4.85
C LEU A 497 2.38 -27.44 4.80
N GLY A 498 1.63 -27.38 3.69
CA GLY A 498 0.38 -28.13 3.54
C GLY A 498 -0.85 -27.45 4.15
N SER A 499 -0.77 -26.16 4.47
CA SER A 499 -1.88 -25.39 5.06
C SER A 499 -3.18 -25.42 4.21
N LYS A 500 -3.10 -25.58 2.89
CA LYS A 500 -4.27 -25.70 2.01
C LYS A 500 -5.14 -26.92 2.30
N GLN A 501 -4.55 -27.96 2.92
CA GLN A 501 -5.24 -29.19 3.31
C GLN A 501 -5.80 -29.11 4.73
N VAL A 502 -5.50 -28.02 5.47
CA VAL A 502 -5.98 -27.76 6.83
C VAL A 502 -7.46 -27.34 6.77
N ASN A 503 -8.34 -28.25 7.19
CA ASN A 503 -9.78 -27.97 7.30
C ASN A 503 -10.12 -27.28 8.63
N ARG A 504 -11.38 -26.86 8.82
CA ARG A 504 -11.83 -26.14 10.04
C ARG A 504 -11.68 -26.91 11.36
N GLU A 505 -11.58 -28.23 11.27
CA GLU A 505 -11.42 -29.16 12.40
C GLU A 505 -9.95 -29.33 12.79
N SER A 506 -9.01 -28.96 11.92
CA SER A 506 -7.59 -29.09 12.23
C SER A 506 -7.16 -28.20 13.41
N PRO A 507 -6.31 -28.72 14.31
CA PRO A 507 -5.73 -28.00 15.43
C PRO A 507 -5.11 -26.63 15.09
N ILE A 508 -4.44 -26.55 13.94
CA ILE A 508 -3.71 -25.36 13.48
C ILE A 508 -4.53 -24.46 12.55
N TYR A 509 -5.78 -24.82 12.24
CA TYR A 509 -6.65 -24.01 11.39
C TYR A 509 -6.77 -22.55 11.84
N PRO A 510 -6.94 -22.22 13.14
CA PRO A 510 -7.03 -20.82 13.56
C PRO A 510 -5.78 -20.02 13.19
N LEU A 511 -4.59 -20.60 13.33
CA LEU A 511 -3.31 -19.98 12.98
C LEU A 511 -3.18 -19.78 11.47
N CYS A 512 -3.41 -20.84 10.69
CA CYS A 512 -3.36 -20.78 9.23
C CYS A 512 -4.39 -19.78 8.68
N SER A 513 -5.65 -19.91 9.11
CA SER A 513 -6.75 -19.04 8.69
C SER A 513 -6.45 -17.57 8.97
N ILE A 514 -5.79 -17.25 10.09
CA ILE A 514 -5.40 -15.88 10.38
C ILE A 514 -4.34 -15.40 9.40
N LEU A 515 -3.29 -16.18 9.18
CA LEU A 515 -2.19 -15.81 8.29
C LEU A 515 -2.64 -15.67 6.82
N TYR A 516 -3.61 -16.48 6.37
CA TYR A 516 -4.18 -16.40 5.01
C TYR A 516 -5.16 -15.25 4.82
N HIS A 517 -6.12 -15.13 5.75
CA HIS A 517 -7.33 -14.36 5.50
C HIS A 517 -7.39 -13.04 6.27
N THR A 518 -6.49 -12.83 7.24
CA THR A 518 -6.50 -11.59 8.02
C THR A 518 -5.74 -10.50 7.26
N PRO A 519 -6.38 -9.35 6.96
CA PRO A 519 -5.68 -8.24 6.34
C PRO A 519 -4.49 -7.80 7.20
N PRO A 520 -3.34 -7.42 6.60
CA PRO A 520 -2.13 -7.02 7.36
C PRO A 520 -2.40 -5.98 8.46
N ARG A 521 -3.37 -5.08 8.25
CA ARG A 521 -3.81 -4.10 9.25
C ARG A 521 -4.36 -4.76 10.54
N ARG A 522 -5.23 -5.76 10.41
CA ARG A 522 -5.84 -6.47 11.54
C ARG A 522 -4.80 -7.29 12.31
N LEU A 523 -3.82 -7.86 11.60
CA LEU A 523 -2.66 -8.49 12.22
C LEU A 523 -1.89 -7.48 13.09
N LEU A 524 -1.59 -6.29 12.57
CA LEU A 524 -0.89 -5.23 13.32
C LEU A 524 -1.67 -4.74 14.55
N GLU A 525 -3.01 -4.69 14.49
CA GLU A 525 -3.86 -4.35 15.64
C GLU A 525 -3.76 -5.40 16.75
N TRP A 526 -3.67 -6.69 16.41
CA TRP A 526 -3.49 -7.77 17.39
C TRP A 526 -2.12 -7.70 18.07
N GLY A 527 -1.06 -7.36 17.32
CA GLY A 527 0.26 -7.12 17.89
C GLY A 527 0.27 -5.99 18.93
N ALA A 528 -0.54 -4.94 18.74
CA ALA A 528 -0.66 -3.85 19.70
C ALA A 528 -1.37 -4.26 21.01
N LEU A 529 -2.39 -5.11 20.92
CA LEU A 529 -3.09 -5.64 22.09
C LEU A 529 -2.16 -6.53 22.93
N LEU A 530 -1.37 -7.40 22.28
CA LEU A 530 -0.35 -8.20 22.94
C LEU A 530 0.70 -7.34 23.63
N GLY A 531 1.20 -6.29 22.96
CA GLY A 531 2.19 -5.39 23.52
C GLY A 531 1.76 -4.74 24.84
N ASN A 532 0.46 -4.48 25.02
CA ASN A 532 -0.06 -3.99 26.31
C ASN A 532 -0.01 -5.06 27.41
N LYS A 533 -0.33 -6.32 27.08
CA LYS A 533 -0.22 -7.44 28.04
C LYS A 533 1.21 -7.76 28.43
N LEU A 534 2.14 -7.70 27.48
CA LEU A 534 3.57 -7.85 27.78
C LEU A 534 4.08 -6.74 28.72
N VAL A 535 3.58 -5.51 28.57
CA VAL A 535 3.89 -4.41 29.51
C VAL A 535 3.34 -4.66 30.92
N GLU A 536 2.15 -5.23 31.05
CA GLU A 536 1.59 -5.60 32.36
C GLU A 536 2.50 -6.60 33.10
N ILE A 537 3.09 -7.56 32.38
CA ILE A 537 4.07 -8.54 32.91
C ILE A 537 5.47 -7.91 33.12
N GLY A 538 5.67 -6.68 32.63
CA GLY A 538 6.91 -5.92 32.81
C GLY A 538 7.95 -6.09 31.70
N PHE A 539 7.54 -6.56 30.51
CA PHE A 539 8.32 -6.50 29.27
C PHE A 539 8.08 -5.18 28.52
N GLY A 540 8.92 -4.86 27.54
CA GLY A 540 8.69 -3.72 26.66
C GLY A 540 7.61 -4.02 25.61
N ARG A 541 6.88 -2.99 25.14
CA ARG A 541 5.84 -3.16 24.09
C ARG A 541 6.33 -3.78 22.79
N THR A 542 7.62 -3.65 22.50
CA THR A 542 8.28 -4.10 21.27
C THR A 542 9.51 -4.97 21.53
N SER A 543 9.78 -5.33 22.78
CA SER A 543 10.93 -6.17 23.11
C SER A 543 10.61 -7.62 22.76
N GLN A 544 11.52 -8.31 22.07
CA GLN A 544 11.57 -9.77 22.14
C GLN A 544 11.65 -10.15 23.63
N CYS A 545 10.74 -11.01 24.09
CA CYS A 545 10.73 -11.46 25.48
C CYS A 545 11.94 -12.38 25.70
N THR A 546 13.10 -11.82 26.05
CA THR A 546 14.36 -12.57 26.11
C THR A 546 14.93 -12.64 27.53
N ILE A 547 15.24 -13.86 27.97
CA ILE A 547 15.92 -14.15 29.24
C ILE A 547 17.43 -13.91 29.08
N SER A 548 17.87 -12.69 29.37
CA SER A 548 19.32 -12.38 29.37
C SER A 548 20.16 -13.12 30.43
N ASP A 549 19.54 -13.62 31.50
CA ASP A 549 20.19 -14.41 32.55
C ASP A 549 19.11 -15.19 33.35
N PRO A 550 19.02 -16.52 33.20
CA PRO A 550 18.01 -17.34 33.86
C PRO A 550 18.23 -17.45 35.38
N THR A 551 19.44 -17.16 35.87
CA THR A 551 19.75 -17.23 37.32
C THR A 551 19.32 -15.98 38.08
N HIS A 552 19.03 -14.88 37.38
CA HIS A 552 18.74 -13.60 38.00
C HIS A 552 17.29 -13.53 38.55
N LYS A 553 17.14 -13.74 39.88
CA LYS A 553 15.85 -13.79 40.61
C LYS A 553 14.77 -12.79 40.16
N ARG A 554 15.09 -11.49 40.05
CA ARG A 554 14.09 -10.47 39.65
C ARG A 554 13.65 -10.57 38.18
N ARG A 555 14.55 -10.98 37.28
CA ARG A 555 14.24 -11.16 35.86
C ARG A 555 13.40 -12.41 35.69
N TRP A 556 13.81 -13.49 36.35
CA TRP A 556 13.09 -14.75 36.38
C TRP A 556 11.64 -14.63 36.84
N LYS A 557 11.34 -13.76 37.82
CA LYS A 557 9.96 -13.52 38.26
C LYS A 557 9.02 -13.14 37.10
N LYS A 558 9.45 -12.24 36.19
CA LYS A 558 8.65 -11.83 35.02
C LYS A 558 8.41 -12.98 34.05
N PHE A 559 9.40 -13.87 33.92
CA PHE A 559 9.27 -15.05 33.08
C PHE A 559 8.33 -16.10 33.68
N ARG A 560 8.32 -16.27 35.01
CA ARG A 560 7.30 -17.11 35.66
C ARG A 560 5.89 -16.60 35.40
N GLU A 561 5.67 -15.29 35.47
CA GLU A 561 4.38 -14.68 35.10
C GLU A 561 4.03 -14.92 33.61
N LEU A 562 5.02 -14.85 32.71
CA LEU A 562 4.84 -15.20 31.29
C LEU A 562 4.51 -16.70 31.12
N PHE A 563 5.18 -17.60 31.83
CA PHE A 563 4.95 -19.05 31.75
C PHE A 563 3.56 -19.42 32.25
N GLU A 564 3.13 -18.87 33.39
CA GLU A 564 1.78 -19.02 33.92
C GLU A 564 0.75 -18.54 32.90
N TRP A 565 0.99 -17.37 32.29
CA TRP A 565 0.11 -16.83 31.28
C TRP A 565 0.04 -17.70 30.02
N ILE A 566 1.18 -18.22 29.53
CA ILE A 566 1.23 -19.17 28.41
C ILE A 566 0.37 -20.39 28.74
N GLY A 567 0.55 -21.00 29.92
CA GLY A 567 -0.25 -22.16 30.34
C GLY A 567 -1.75 -21.86 30.37
N GLN A 568 -2.14 -20.69 30.91
CA GLN A 568 -3.53 -20.25 30.98
C GLN A 568 -4.18 -20.09 29.60
N ILE A 569 -3.51 -19.42 28.65
CA ILE A 569 -4.10 -19.10 27.34
C ILE A 569 -3.95 -20.24 26.32
N SER A 570 -2.92 -21.07 26.43
CA SER A 570 -2.69 -22.21 25.54
C SER A 570 -3.40 -23.48 26.00
N GLY A 571 -3.65 -23.62 27.30
CA GLY A 571 -4.10 -24.87 27.92
C GLY A 571 -2.99 -25.91 28.09
N TRP A 572 -1.74 -25.57 27.79
CA TRP A 572 -0.60 -26.48 27.94
C TRP A 572 -0.17 -26.58 29.40
N THR A 573 0.15 -27.80 29.82
CA THR A 573 0.76 -28.09 31.12
C THR A 573 2.24 -28.35 30.94
N PHE A 574 3.08 -27.56 31.60
CA PHE A 574 4.53 -27.71 31.55
C PHE A 574 5.15 -27.23 32.87
N ASP A 575 6.23 -27.89 33.29
CA ASP A 575 6.98 -27.55 34.51
C ASP A 575 8.33 -26.94 34.13
N TRP A 576 8.59 -25.73 34.62
CA TRP A 576 9.86 -25.04 34.40
C TRP A 576 10.73 -25.17 35.64
N PRO A 577 11.98 -25.67 35.53
CA PRO A 577 12.89 -25.64 36.66
C PRO A 577 13.09 -24.20 37.12
N ASP A 578 13.01 -23.96 38.43
CA ASP A 578 13.27 -22.63 38.99
C ASP A 578 14.78 -22.37 39.02
N PHE A 579 15.36 -22.00 37.88
CA PHE A 579 16.81 -21.79 37.70
C PHE A 579 17.47 -20.95 38.81
N PRO A 580 16.87 -19.85 39.34
CA PRO A 580 17.47 -19.08 40.42
C PRO A 580 17.59 -19.79 41.77
N THR A 581 16.94 -20.95 41.96
CA THR A 581 17.03 -21.77 43.18
C THR A 581 17.78 -23.07 42.97
N ARG A 582 18.20 -23.35 41.73
CA ARG A 582 19.00 -24.53 41.37
C ARG A 582 20.48 -24.16 41.26
N GLU A 583 21.34 -25.17 41.32
CA GLU A 583 22.74 -25.04 40.97
C GLU A 583 22.85 -25.00 39.43
N VAL A 584 23.37 -23.88 38.90
CA VAL A 584 23.45 -23.60 37.47
C VAL A 584 24.89 -23.23 37.12
N GLU A 585 25.47 -23.94 36.16
CA GLU A 585 26.74 -23.59 35.53
C GLU A 585 26.50 -22.67 34.32
N CYS A 586 27.37 -21.69 34.14
CA CYS A 586 27.33 -20.74 33.04
C CYS A 586 28.66 -20.80 32.27
N PHE A 587 28.59 -21.21 31.02
CA PHE A 587 29.72 -21.28 30.09
C PHE A 587 29.71 -20.03 29.21
N ASP A 588 30.75 -19.20 29.30
CA ASP A 588 30.92 -18.01 28.48
C ASP A 588 31.64 -18.37 27.18
N LEU A 589 30.94 -18.26 26.05
CA LEU A 589 31.45 -18.53 24.70
C LEU A 589 32.01 -17.26 24.03
N GLY A 590 31.84 -16.10 24.65
CA GLY A 590 32.22 -14.81 24.08
C GLY A 590 31.23 -14.29 23.03
N LYS A 591 31.52 -13.09 22.51
CA LYS A 591 30.65 -12.44 21.51
C LYS A 591 30.68 -13.20 20.19
N PRO A 592 29.53 -13.36 19.50
CA PRO A 592 29.50 -14.03 18.21
C PRO A 592 30.29 -13.25 17.18
N LEU A 593 31.08 -13.97 16.42
CA LEU A 593 31.86 -13.47 15.30
C LEU A 593 30.93 -13.20 14.11
N ARG A 594 31.39 -12.31 13.22
CA ARG A 594 30.63 -11.89 12.05
C ARG A 594 31.53 -11.80 10.84
N LEU A 595 31.01 -12.28 9.71
CA LEU A 595 31.66 -12.20 8.42
C LEU A 595 30.68 -11.68 7.36
N PRO A 596 31.19 -11.11 6.25
CA PRO A 596 30.38 -10.87 5.07
C PRO A 596 29.71 -12.16 4.57
N ALA A 597 28.50 -12.04 4.04
CA ALA A 597 27.83 -13.16 3.36
C ALA A 597 28.38 -13.28 1.93
N THR A 598 29.61 -13.79 1.81
CA THR A 598 30.29 -14.14 0.55
C THR A 598 30.68 -15.62 0.58
N PRO A 599 30.92 -16.25 -0.59
CA PRO A 599 31.46 -17.61 -0.66
C PRO A 599 32.68 -17.80 0.25
N ASP A 600 33.72 -16.99 0.05
CA ASP A 600 34.97 -17.06 0.80
C ASP A 600 34.77 -16.84 2.31
N GLY A 601 33.90 -15.89 2.69
CA GLY A 601 33.61 -15.62 4.10
C GLY A 601 32.85 -16.78 4.77
N PHE A 602 31.95 -17.43 4.04
CA PHE A 602 31.24 -18.60 4.52
C PHE A 602 32.17 -19.82 4.62
N GLU A 603 33.03 -20.06 3.63
CA GLU A 603 34.03 -21.13 3.68
C GLU A 603 35.04 -20.93 4.82
N ALA A 604 35.48 -19.69 5.05
CA ALA A 604 36.36 -19.36 6.17
C ALA A 604 35.70 -19.68 7.52
N MET A 605 34.42 -19.30 7.70
CA MET A 605 33.66 -19.68 8.90
C MET A 605 33.61 -21.19 9.07
N ILE A 606 33.25 -21.94 8.02
CA ILE A 606 33.14 -23.41 8.09
C ILE A 606 34.48 -24.05 8.48
N ALA A 607 35.60 -23.51 7.97
CA ALA A 607 36.95 -23.97 8.31
C ALA A 607 37.31 -23.77 9.79
N GLU A 608 36.70 -22.79 10.47
CA GLU A 608 36.89 -22.58 11.91
C GLU A 608 36.07 -23.55 12.79
N GLY A 609 35.14 -24.32 12.21
CA GLY A 609 34.32 -25.29 12.95
C GLY A 609 33.41 -24.62 13.99
N PRO A 610 32.43 -23.78 13.57
CA PRO A 610 31.59 -23.03 14.50
C PRO A 610 30.77 -23.96 15.38
N PHE A 611 30.45 -23.53 16.60
CA PHE A 611 29.45 -24.20 17.43
C PHE A 611 28.06 -24.07 16.81
N SER A 612 27.68 -22.84 16.49
CA SER A 612 26.38 -22.47 15.91
C SER A 612 26.57 -21.29 14.98
N PHE A 613 25.73 -21.18 13.94
CA PHE A 613 25.80 -20.05 13.01
C PHE A 613 24.48 -19.81 12.29
N ALA A 614 24.35 -18.63 11.71
CA ALA A 614 23.21 -18.24 10.88
C ALA A 614 23.60 -17.16 9.86
N ILE A 615 23.00 -17.22 8.66
CA ILE A 615 23.07 -16.16 7.65
C ILE A 615 21.93 -15.18 7.90
N ILE A 616 22.27 -13.98 8.37
CA ILE A 616 21.31 -12.97 8.84
C ILE A 616 21.12 -11.80 7.88
N SER A 617 22.01 -11.62 6.89
CA SER A 617 21.89 -10.57 5.86
C SER A 617 22.57 -10.92 4.54
N ARG A 618 22.04 -10.37 3.44
CA ARG A 618 22.64 -10.38 2.09
C ARG A 618 23.55 -9.18 1.80
N ASP A 619 23.59 -8.19 2.69
CA ASP A 619 24.22 -6.90 2.38
C ASP A 619 25.75 -7.01 2.28
N LYS A 620 26.25 -7.10 1.04
CA LYS A 620 27.67 -7.17 0.70
C LYS A 620 28.46 -5.93 1.13
N ARG A 621 27.78 -4.82 1.49
CA ARG A 621 28.41 -3.54 1.87
C ARG A 621 28.66 -3.40 3.37
N LYS A 622 28.19 -4.34 4.20
CA LYS A 622 28.50 -4.36 5.63
C LYS A 622 29.64 -5.33 5.91
N GLU A 623 30.84 -4.80 6.12
CA GLU A 623 32.04 -5.57 6.49
C GLU A 623 31.81 -6.51 7.71
N ASN A 624 30.77 -6.26 8.54
CA ASN A 624 30.50 -6.99 9.79
C ASN A 624 29.07 -7.59 9.91
N GLY A 625 28.38 -8.05 8.86
CA GLY A 625 26.92 -8.29 9.01
C GLY A 625 26.19 -9.40 8.24
N GLY A 626 26.85 -10.23 7.45
CA GLY A 626 26.15 -11.22 6.62
C GLY A 626 25.89 -12.54 7.32
N VAL A 627 26.94 -13.10 7.93
CA VAL A 627 26.96 -14.37 8.66
C VAL A 627 27.33 -14.08 10.11
N ARG A 628 26.62 -14.69 11.07
CA ARG A 628 26.91 -14.63 12.50
C ARG A 628 27.18 -16.05 13.00
N TYR A 629 28.27 -16.26 13.74
CA TYR A 629 28.63 -17.57 14.27
C TYR A 629 29.31 -17.47 15.63
N THR A 630 29.28 -18.55 16.38
CA THR A 630 29.88 -18.67 17.72
C THR A 630 30.88 -19.82 17.70
N LEU A 631 32.05 -19.62 18.30
CA LEU A 631 33.06 -20.69 18.50
C LEU A 631 32.95 -21.21 19.93
N LEU A 632 33.36 -22.46 20.15
CA LEU A 632 33.57 -22.94 21.51
C LEU A 632 34.98 -22.57 21.99
N PRO A 633 35.14 -22.01 23.20
CA PRO A 633 36.47 -21.78 23.78
C PRO A 633 37.20 -23.08 24.11
N ASP A 634 38.54 -23.06 24.06
CA ASP A 634 39.41 -24.18 24.47
C ASP A 634 39.21 -24.62 25.94
N ALA A 635 38.68 -23.72 26.77
CA ALA A 635 38.38 -24.00 28.18
C ALA A 635 37.17 -24.95 28.38
N ILE A 636 36.38 -25.19 27.33
CA ILE A 636 35.27 -26.15 27.36
C ILE A 636 35.77 -27.49 26.86
N ASP A 637 35.39 -28.56 27.54
CA ASP A 637 35.81 -29.91 27.19
C ASP A 637 35.10 -30.40 25.91
N HIS A 638 35.87 -30.47 24.82
CA HIS A 638 35.43 -30.96 23.50
C HIS A 638 35.49 -32.48 23.36
N SER A 639 35.96 -33.24 24.36
CA SER A 639 36.21 -34.68 24.22
C SER A 639 34.96 -35.52 23.89
N SER A 640 33.77 -34.92 23.98
CA SER A 640 32.48 -35.53 23.67
C SER A 640 31.92 -35.18 22.28
N LEU A 641 32.60 -34.28 21.55
CA LEU A 641 32.34 -33.92 20.14
C LEU A 641 33.18 -34.78 19.21
#